data_AF-A0A124GR67-F1
#
_entry.id   AF-A0A124GR67-F1
#
_cell.length_a   1.000
_cell.length_b   1.000
_cell.length_c   1.000
_cell.angle_alpha   90.00
_cell.angle_beta   90.00
_cell.angle_gamma   90.00
#
_symmetry.space_group_name_H-M   'P 1'
#
loop_
_entity.id
_entity.type
_entity.pdbx_description
1 polymer ?
#
loop_
_entity_poly.entity_id
_entity_poly.type
_entity_poly.pdbx_seq_one_letter_code
_entity_poly.pdbx_strand_id
1 'polypeptide(L)'
;MFCTVLSTYPPIRHQHTSKIQVKLVRMAAKPNVAFIGLGAMGVGMAVHLLQDSFAVTGFDVNPMALEKLHAMGGAAASNPRECVQGASFVICMVANSAQTEDAFFADSTGAVFGLTQNAVVILCSTVAPGFPVEILGRIHQDFQRTGIQLLDCPVSGGTIRAARGMLTILSSGPTDVLNIAQPILKSMSQNLYEIEGGLGAANKVKLVNQHLAGVHIAVSAEAMGLAATLGVNTKEFYQTILKGPACSWMFENRVPHMLSNDWTPHSAISIFVKDMRIVTSEGLLQDFPLYIASATERLYQYATWMGYEKDDDASLVRIFLTQTPSLVSKATHCQIPDNSRASELICQLLETVHTLAAVEALALGNKLGISTDTLTSIISNAAGASESFKKVASQILAGDLLSGCTITHTRNKLKEVMTLAQMHNYPLQLTATTFQLLQQAVTYGMGGEGQAALLKLWTTSNLSTEPLHITEYDPVTLSELYSQFPKVEHNVENLLCNIQDHLQAEQDCNLVVLDDDPTGTQTCHDINVLTMWDVDLLASEFRSKSKGFFILTNSRALPPNEARTLVSEILRNVSQAADMTGKKFEVVLRGDSTLRGHFLEEVESYIDTIGSPDAWILAPFFGPGVRYTIDDVQYVGDRDTLIPAAKTPFAKDRTFGYRSSNLREWVREKAGSRFSSKDILSVTLEDIRLGGISAIEQKLLLVPKGGILIVNAVLTENMRMFSLPLLEVRKKHKLRFAYRTGASFVSSRLGIPEKSAILPRQIPTFEPTRRTGGLIIAGSYVPKSTKQVQSLIQRLGGSLTTLTVEVPVLLVELRRYFDIPTMLRDSPVLQDIVARASADLQDGKDVLVMTSRDLVTLDSVNSWASESSKQITNLDINNLAANALVHIVRHLNVCPRYLLAKGGVTSSDAATAGIAIKRAKVLGQAAPGVPIWWCQREEDFKSQDQGGRKVKWTELPLIIFPGNVGDDDSLADVVEQWTLR
;
A
#
# COMPACT_ATOMS: atom_id res chain seq x y z
N MET A 1 46.38 29.09 26.47
CA MET A 1 47.60 29.83 26.90
C MET A 1 47.17 31.19 27.45
N PHE A 2 47.95 31.79 28.35
CA PHE A 2 47.73 33.13 28.93
C PHE A 2 47.93 34.26 27.87
N CYS A 3 47.51 35.54 28.01
CA CYS A 3 46.49 36.21 28.86
C CYS A 3 46.46 37.74 28.53
N THR A 4 45.40 38.48 28.92
CA THR A 4 45.34 39.97 29.08
C THR A 4 45.51 40.84 27.79
N VAL A 5 45.23 42.16 27.73
CA VAL A 5 45.30 43.28 28.71
C VAL A 5 44.09 44.25 28.59
N LEU A 6 43.73 44.95 29.68
CA LEU A 6 42.83 46.12 29.72
C LEU A 6 43.37 47.18 30.71
N SER A 7 43.20 48.48 30.44
CA SER A 7 43.60 49.55 31.40
C SER A 7 42.99 50.95 31.12
N THR A 8 42.31 51.53 32.14
CA THR A 8 42.31 52.99 32.55
C THR A 8 41.77 54.10 31.59
N TYR A 9 41.17 55.23 32.03
CA TYR A 9 40.83 55.82 33.36
C TYR A 9 39.65 56.88 33.25
N PRO A 10 39.05 57.38 34.37
CA PRO A 10 37.96 58.40 34.46
C PRO A 10 38.54 59.81 34.85
N PRO A 11 37.94 60.78 35.64
CA PRO A 11 36.61 61.02 36.30
C PRO A 11 36.03 62.45 35.99
N ILE A 12 35.23 63.25 36.74
CA ILE A 12 34.62 63.32 38.11
C ILE A 12 33.38 64.29 38.12
N ARG A 13 32.33 64.10 38.96
CA ARG A 13 31.77 65.09 39.96
C ARG A 13 30.43 64.67 40.63
N HIS A 14 30.15 65.23 41.82
CA HIS A 14 29.00 64.96 42.70
C HIS A 14 28.09 66.18 42.90
N GLN A 15 26.81 65.97 43.32
CA GLN A 15 26.25 66.73 44.44
C GLN A 15 25.06 66.04 45.16
N HIS A 16 24.77 66.53 46.37
CA HIS A 16 23.67 66.23 47.30
C HIS A 16 23.49 64.82 47.89
N THR A 17 23.61 64.78 49.22
CA THR A 17 23.28 63.66 50.09
C THR A 17 21.85 63.76 50.64
N SER A 18 21.17 62.62 50.76
CA SER A 18 19.99 62.46 51.62
C SER A 18 20.09 61.14 52.39
N LYS A 19 19.51 61.09 53.60
CA LYS A 19 19.67 59.94 54.51
C LYS A 19 18.79 58.78 54.06
N ILE A 20 19.36 57.80 53.35
CA ILE A 20 18.68 56.53 53.10
C ILE A 20 18.57 55.77 54.42
N GLN A 21 17.35 55.66 54.97
CA GLN A 21 17.05 54.66 55.98
C GLN A 21 17.19 53.28 55.34
N VAL A 22 17.99 52.40 55.94
CA VAL A 22 18.02 50.99 55.57
C VAL A 22 16.70 50.35 56.00
N LYS A 23 15.73 50.35 55.09
CA LYS A 23 14.46 49.65 55.28
C LYS A 23 14.75 48.15 55.23
N LEU A 24 14.88 47.53 56.39
CA LEU A 24 15.13 46.09 56.51
C LEU A 24 13.95 45.36 55.86
N VAL A 25 14.15 44.82 54.66
CA VAL A 25 13.14 44.03 53.96
C VAL A 25 12.98 42.73 54.73
N ARG A 26 11.89 42.63 55.51
CA ARG A 26 11.41 41.32 55.99
C ARG A 26 11.15 40.47 54.75
N MET A 27 11.97 39.46 54.51
CA MET A 27 11.60 38.38 53.60
C MET A 27 10.31 37.78 54.14
N ALA A 28 9.27 37.72 53.30
CA ALA A 28 8.07 36.98 53.65
C ALA A 28 8.45 35.50 53.84
N ALA A 29 7.96 34.87 54.90
CA ALA A 29 8.19 33.44 55.10
C ALA A 29 7.62 32.67 53.91
N LYS A 30 8.38 31.71 53.36
CA LYS A 30 7.88 30.81 52.32
C LYS A 30 6.68 30.01 52.87
N PRO A 31 5.66 29.72 52.06
CA PRO A 31 4.45 29.03 52.52
C PRO A 31 4.76 27.60 52.97
N ASN A 32 3.94 27.10 53.91
CA ASN A 32 3.98 25.71 54.36
C ASN A 32 3.48 24.77 53.25
N VAL A 33 4.23 23.69 53.01
CA VAL A 33 3.93 22.67 52.00
C VAL A 33 3.73 21.31 52.68
N ALA A 34 2.62 20.65 52.37
CA ALA A 34 2.41 19.24 52.67
C ALA A 34 2.82 18.38 51.47
N PHE A 35 3.47 17.24 51.71
CA PHE A 35 3.97 16.36 50.66
C PHE A 35 3.55 14.90 50.90
N ILE A 36 2.54 14.46 50.15
CA ILE A 36 1.97 13.12 50.24
C ILE A 36 2.58 12.24 49.15
N GLY A 37 3.26 11.17 49.54
CA GLY A 37 4.01 10.27 48.65
C GLY A 37 5.49 10.65 48.59
N LEU A 38 6.30 9.98 49.40
CA LEU A 38 7.75 10.11 49.48
C LEU A 38 8.47 8.93 48.81
N GLY A 39 7.83 8.34 47.80
CA GLY A 39 8.41 7.31 46.94
C GLY A 39 9.60 7.81 46.10
N ALA A 40 10.05 6.98 45.15
CA ALA A 40 11.33 7.13 44.43
C ALA A 40 11.62 8.54 43.86
N MET A 41 10.60 9.28 43.41
CA MET A 41 10.74 10.70 43.01
C MET A 41 10.32 11.68 44.13
N GLY A 42 9.27 11.34 44.89
CA GLY A 42 8.66 12.25 45.87
C GLY A 42 9.60 12.68 46.99
N VAL A 43 10.42 11.78 47.56
CA VAL A 43 11.43 12.17 48.56
C VAL A 43 12.46 13.14 47.99
N GLY A 44 12.84 13.01 46.72
CA GLY A 44 13.75 13.93 46.04
C GLY A 44 13.16 15.34 45.88
N MET A 45 11.88 15.41 45.50
CA MET A 45 11.14 16.68 45.37
C MET A 45 10.97 17.36 46.73
N ALA A 46 10.55 16.62 47.76
CA ALA A 46 10.36 17.14 49.12
C ALA A 46 11.68 17.65 49.74
N VAL A 47 12.78 16.91 49.56
CA VAL A 47 14.12 17.33 50.02
C VAL A 47 14.63 18.54 49.24
N HIS A 48 14.33 18.67 47.95
CA HIS A 48 14.71 19.87 47.20
C HIS A 48 13.93 21.11 47.64
N LEU A 49 12.63 21.00 47.95
CA LEU A 49 11.85 22.09 48.54
C LEU A 49 12.40 22.54 49.90
N LEU A 50 12.92 21.62 50.72
CA LEU A 50 13.63 21.97 51.97
C LEU A 50 14.94 22.72 51.72
N GLN A 51 15.75 22.30 50.72
CA GLN A 51 16.96 23.03 50.31
C GLN A 51 16.63 24.46 49.86
N ASP A 52 15.52 24.60 49.15
CA ASP A 52 14.99 25.88 48.69
C ASP A 52 14.26 26.67 49.81
N SER A 53 14.38 26.25 51.07
CA SER A 53 13.86 26.92 52.27
C SER A 53 12.31 27.03 52.36
N PHE A 54 11.57 26.09 51.76
CA PHE A 54 10.16 25.86 52.12
C PHE A 54 10.07 25.00 53.39
N ALA A 55 9.06 25.23 54.22
CA ALA A 55 8.73 24.32 55.32
C ALA A 55 7.90 23.13 54.78
N VAL A 56 8.44 21.92 54.87
CA VAL A 56 7.81 20.70 54.33
C VAL A 56 7.44 19.71 55.44
N THR A 57 6.16 19.35 55.48
CA THR A 57 5.63 18.20 56.25
C THR A 57 5.29 17.08 55.27
N GLY A 58 5.80 15.87 55.47
CA GLY A 58 5.57 14.75 54.57
C GLY A 58 4.79 13.59 55.18
N PHE A 59 4.13 12.81 54.31
CA PHE A 59 3.51 11.53 54.63
C PHE A 59 3.80 10.49 53.52
N ASP A 60 4.09 9.25 53.93
CA ASP A 60 4.18 8.08 53.06
C ASP A 60 3.91 6.82 53.89
N VAL A 61 3.45 5.75 53.26
CA VAL A 61 3.19 4.45 53.92
C VAL A 61 4.46 3.68 54.28
N ASN A 62 5.62 4.10 53.75
CA ASN A 62 6.94 3.53 54.04
C ASN A 62 7.69 4.34 55.12
N PRO A 63 7.90 3.80 56.34
CA PRO A 63 8.63 4.49 57.40
C PRO A 63 10.04 4.95 56.99
N MET A 64 10.75 4.17 56.16
CA MET A 64 12.09 4.50 55.67
C MET A 64 12.12 5.75 54.77
N ALA A 65 10.97 6.19 54.24
CA ALA A 65 10.87 7.43 53.48
C ALA A 65 10.64 8.65 54.39
N LEU A 66 9.87 8.47 55.46
CA LEU A 66 9.65 9.48 56.51
C LEU A 66 10.94 9.77 57.29
N GLU A 67 11.69 8.72 57.67
CA GLU A 67 13.01 8.86 58.31
C GLU A 67 13.99 9.69 57.45
N LYS A 68 14.01 9.46 56.13
CA LYS A 68 14.86 10.21 55.19
C LYS A 68 14.44 11.68 55.09
N LEU A 69 13.14 11.98 55.02
CA LEU A 69 12.68 13.36 55.02
C LEU A 69 13.03 14.07 56.34
N HIS A 70 12.87 13.39 57.46
CA HIS A 70 13.18 13.95 58.78
C HIS A 70 14.68 14.20 58.97
N ALA A 71 15.54 13.27 58.55
CA ALA A 71 16.99 13.43 58.55
C ALA A 71 17.48 14.61 57.68
N MET A 72 16.71 15.03 56.68
CA MET A 72 16.97 16.20 55.84
C MET A 72 16.32 17.50 56.36
N GLY A 73 15.72 17.49 57.56
CA GLY A 73 15.15 18.67 58.21
C GLY A 73 13.64 18.88 58.01
N GLY A 74 12.94 17.93 57.38
CA GLY A 74 11.48 17.99 57.24
C GLY A 74 10.72 17.46 58.47
N ALA A 75 9.42 17.76 58.52
CA ALA A 75 8.50 17.14 59.47
C ALA A 75 7.89 15.86 58.85
N ALA A 76 7.62 14.85 59.68
CA ALA A 76 6.92 13.63 59.31
C ALA A 76 5.58 13.55 60.04
N ALA A 77 4.50 13.28 59.31
CA ALA A 77 3.15 13.06 59.85
C ALA A 77 2.82 11.56 59.94
N SER A 78 1.91 11.16 60.82
CA SER A 78 1.52 9.73 60.94
C SER A 78 0.43 9.31 59.95
N ASN A 79 -0.28 10.27 59.35
CA ASN A 79 -1.36 10.05 58.39
C ASN A 79 -1.56 11.27 57.45
N PRO A 80 -2.28 11.13 56.32
CA PRO A 80 -2.52 12.24 55.39
C PRO A 80 -3.23 13.45 56.01
N ARG A 81 -4.20 13.23 56.90
CA ARG A 81 -4.94 14.28 57.61
C ARG A 81 -4.04 15.14 58.50
N GLU A 82 -3.03 14.57 59.15
CA GLU A 82 -2.01 15.32 59.89
C GLU A 82 -1.08 16.10 58.94
N CYS A 83 -0.66 15.46 57.84
CA CYS A 83 0.31 16.02 56.90
C CYS A 83 -0.10 17.40 56.35
N VAL A 84 -1.40 17.61 56.10
CA VAL A 84 -1.93 18.83 55.47
C VAL A 84 -2.33 19.95 56.42
N GLN A 85 -2.26 19.76 57.74
CA GLN A 85 -2.73 20.76 58.71
C GLN A 85 -1.85 22.01 58.70
N GLY A 86 -2.46 23.16 58.39
CA GLY A 86 -1.74 24.45 58.32
C GLY A 86 -0.82 24.59 57.10
N ALA A 87 -0.89 23.65 56.15
CA ALA A 87 -0.27 23.80 54.84
C ALA A 87 -1.12 24.69 53.93
N SER A 88 -0.48 25.51 53.11
CA SER A 88 -1.14 26.30 52.05
C SER A 88 -1.16 25.56 50.72
N PHE A 89 -0.20 24.65 50.52
CA PHE A 89 -0.07 23.82 49.32
C PHE A 89 0.06 22.36 49.72
N VAL A 90 -0.61 21.47 48.98
CA VAL A 90 -0.57 20.02 49.20
C VAL A 90 -0.13 19.34 47.90
N ILE A 91 1.11 18.86 47.86
CA ILE A 91 1.63 18.09 46.73
C ILE A 91 1.30 16.62 46.94
N CYS A 92 0.71 15.98 45.93
CA CYS A 92 0.45 14.54 45.92
C CYS A 92 1.25 13.87 44.80
N MET A 93 2.17 12.98 45.17
CA MET A 93 3.12 12.30 44.27
C MET A 93 3.12 10.79 44.54
N VAL A 94 1.97 10.17 44.32
CA VAL A 94 1.73 8.73 44.47
C VAL A 94 1.70 8.03 43.10
N ALA A 95 1.67 6.69 43.06
CA ALA A 95 1.86 5.96 41.81
C ALA A 95 0.61 5.89 40.91
N ASN A 96 -0.60 5.93 41.47
CA ASN A 96 -1.86 5.74 40.74
C ASN A 96 -3.06 6.46 41.38
N SER A 97 -4.19 6.48 40.69
CA SER A 97 -5.45 7.10 41.15
C SER A 97 -5.96 6.53 42.47
N ALA A 98 -5.97 5.21 42.64
CA ALA A 98 -6.46 4.57 43.87
C ALA A 98 -5.64 4.97 45.11
N GLN A 99 -4.33 5.17 44.98
CA GLN A 99 -3.49 5.72 46.05
C GLN A 99 -3.78 7.20 46.32
N THR A 100 -4.19 7.98 45.31
CA THR A 100 -4.64 9.37 45.51
C THR A 100 -5.98 9.39 46.24
N GLU A 101 -6.92 8.51 45.88
CA GLU A 101 -8.21 8.38 46.57
C GLU A 101 -8.05 7.98 48.04
N ASP A 102 -7.26 6.95 48.32
CA ASP A 102 -6.95 6.51 49.69
C ASP A 102 -6.33 7.65 50.51
N ALA A 103 -5.29 8.31 49.97
CA ALA A 103 -4.63 9.41 50.65
C ALA A 103 -5.54 10.63 50.91
N PHE A 104 -6.53 10.90 50.05
CA PHE A 104 -7.46 12.02 50.25
C PHE A 104 -8.70 11.67 51.07
N PHE A 105 -9.23 10.46 50.95
CA PHE A 105 -10.58 10.11 51.40
C PHE A 105 -10.67 8.90 52.36
N ALA A 106 -9.56 8.27 52.76
CA ALA A 106 -9.58 7.21 53.77
C ALA A 106 -10.32 7.64 55.06
N ASP A 107 -11.15 6.75 55.61
CA ASP A 107 -12.05 7.08 56.72
C ASP A 107 -11.29 7.64 57.93
N SER A 108 -11.68 8.84 58.36
CA SER A 108 -11.11 9.62 59.48
C SER A 108 -9.64 10.09 59.35
N THR A 109 -8.86 9.52 58.43
CA THR A 109 -7.39 9.75 58.27
C THR A 109 -6.99 10.40 56.94
N GLY A 110 -7.88 10.43 55.95
CA GLY A 110 -7.66 11.03 54.63
C GLY A 110 -7.46 12.55 54.68
N ALA A 111 -6.67 13.09 53.76
CA ALA A 111 -6.24 14.49 53.75
C ALA A 111 -7.41 15.49 53.79
N VAL A 112 -8.56 15.18 53.19
CA VAL A 112 -9.74 16.08 53.14
C VAL A 112 -10.23 16.54 54.52
N PHE A 113 -10.02 15.72 55.56
CA PHE A 113 -10.36 16.05 56.94
C PHE A 113 -9.40 17.06 57.59
N GLY A 114 -8.21 17.25 57.03
CA GLY A 114 -7.17 18.16 57.54
C GLY A 114 -6.94 19.43 56.72
N LEU A 115 -7.46 19.50 55.49
CA LEU A 115 -7.19 20.61 54.56
C LEU A 115 -7.51 21.99 55.16
N THR A 116 -6.52 22.89 55.10
CA THR A 116 -6.65 24.32 55.38
C THR A 116 -7.64 24.97 54.41
N GLN A 117 -8.41 25.96 54.89
CA GLN A 117 -9.29 26.75 54.02
C GLN A 117 -8.49 27.41 52.89
N ASN A 118 -8.99 27.31 51.66
CA ASN A 118 -8.36 27.83 50.43
C ASN A 118 -6.96 27.25 50.11
N ALA A 119 -6.63 26.06 50.61
CA ALA A 119 -5.40 25.36 50.20
C ALA A 119 -5.43 24.96 48.71
N VAL A 120 -4.25 24.92 48.09
CA VAL A 120 -4.05 24.49 46.70
C VAL A 120 -3.49 23.06 46.68
N VAL A 121 -4.25 22.12 46.13
CA VAL A 121 -3.81 20.76 45.84
C VAL A 121 -3.05 20.73 44.51
N ILE A 122 -1.88 20.10 44.48
CA ILE A 122 -1.05 19.92 43.30
C ILE A 122 -0.91 18.41 43.06
N LEU A 123 -1.62 17.87 42.07
CA LEU A 123 -1.54 16.44 41.72
C LEU A 123 -0.40 16.23 40.73
N CYS A 124 0.64 15.51 41.12
CA CYS A 124 1.81 15.20 40.27
C CYS A 124 1.79 13.77 39.68
N SER A 125 0.85 12.94 40.13
CA SER A 125 0.63 11.57 39.64
C SER A 125 0.18 11.55 38.16
N THR A 126 0.62 10.55 37.39
CA THR A 126 0.07 10.28 36.05
C THR A 126 -1.21 9.46 36.17
N VAL A 127 -2.32 10.03 35.72
CA VAL A 127 -3.70 9.53 35.93
C VAL A 127 -4.54 9.72 34.67
N ALA A 128 -5.76 9.18 34.64
CA ALA A 128 -6.71 9.46 33.55
C ALA A 128 -7.09 10.96 33.52
N PRO A 129 -7.23 11.59 32.34
CA PRO A 129 -7.61 13.01 32.19
C PRO A 129 -8.83 13.48 32.99
N GLY A 130 -9.84 12.63 33.21
CA GLY A 130 -11.02 12.99 34.03
C GLY A 130 -10.75 13.08 35.53
N PHE A 131 -9.77 12.33 36.03
CA PHE A 131 -9.57 12.09 37.46
C PHE A 131 -9.29 13.37 38.30
N PRO A 132 -8.50 14.37 37.84
CA PRO A 132 -8.35 15.63 38.57
C PRO A 132 -9.66 16.40 38.77
N VAL A 133 -10.62 16.26 37.85
CA VAL A 133 -11.97 16.86 37.97
C VAL A 133 -12.82 16.09 38.98
N GLU A 134 -12.76 14.76 38.94
CA GLU A 134 -13.46 13.88 39.90
C GLU A 134 -13.01 14.14 41.35
N ILE A 135 -11.69 14.22 41.58
CA ILE A 135 -11.11 14.56 42.90
C ILE A 135 -11.61 15.92 43.40
N LEU A 136 -11.56 16.96 42.57
CA LEU A 136 -12.01 18.30 42.98
C LEU A 136 -13.53 18.33 43.25
N GLY A 137 -14.32 17.71 42.37
CA GLY A 137 -15.76 17.59 42.52
C GLY A 137 -16.14 16.91 43.83
N ARG A 138 -15.47 15.81 44.18
CA ARG A 138 -15.71 15.07 45.43
C ARG A 138 -15.31 15.87 46.68
N ILE A 139 -14.20 16.60 46.64
CA ILE A 139 -13.78 17.51 47.72
C ILE A 139 -14.82 18.63 47.93
N HIS A 140 -15.39 19.16 46.84
CA HIS A 140 -16.39 20.23 46.89
C HIS A 140 -17.79 19.76 47.31
N GLN A 141 -18.22 18.56 46.87
CA GLN A 141 -19.58 18.05 47.05
C GLN A 141 -19.71 17.20 48.32
N ASP A 142 -19.10 16.01 48.36
CA ASP A 142 -19.17 15.07 49.50
C ASP A 142 -18.70 15.72 50.81
N PHE A 143 -17.59 16.47 50.75
CA PHE A 143 -16.90 17.04 51.92
C PHE A 143 -17.13 18.55 52.11
N GLN A 144 -17.93 19.18 51.24
CA GLN A 144 -18.34 20.60 51.32
C GLN A 144 -17.17 21.61 51.37
N ARG A 145 -15.98 21.25 50.86
CA ARG A 145 -14.76 22.09 50.91
C ARG A 145 -14.60 22.96 49.65
N THR A 146 -15.63 23.72 49.28
CA THR A 146 -15.70 24.53 48.04
C THR A 146 -14.58 25.56 47.83
N GLY A 147 -13.88 25.98 48.90
CA GLY A 147 -12.74 26.89 48.79
C GLY A 147 -11.44 26.25 48.28
N ILE A 148 -11.31 24.91 48.33
CA ILE A 148 -10.10 24.19 47.92
C ILE A 148 -9.91 24.31 46.41
N GLN A 149 -8.68 24.62 45.99
CA GLN A 149 -8.29 24.68 44.59
C GLN A 149 -7.42 23.48 44.23
N LEU A 150 -7.39 23.11 42.94
CA LEU A 150 -6.61 21.99 42.45
C LEU A 150 -5.88 22.38 41.16
N LEU A 151 -4.65 21.88 41.01
CA LEU A 151 -3.83 21.96 39.82
C LEU A 151 -3.44 20.54 39.37
N ASP A 152 -3.65 20.25 38.10
CA ASP A 152 -3.22 19.02 37.43
C ASP A 152 -1.78 19.24 36.92
N CYS A 153 -0.80 18.66 37.61
CA CYS A 153 0.63 18.96 37.47
C CYS A 153 1.54 17.72 37.24
N PRO A 154 1.22 16.78 36.32
CA PRO A 154 2.00 15.58 36.08
C PRO A 154 3.45 15.86 35.65
N VAL A 155 4.38 15.07 36.19
CA VAL A 155 5.83 15.32 36.08
C VAL A 155 6.58 14.32 35.19
N SER A 156 7.74 14.76 34.68
CA SER A 156 8.67 13.95 33.87
C SER A 156 10.13 14.29 34.23
N GLY A 157 11.01 13.28 34.22
CA GLY A 157 12.45 13.46 34.43
C GLY A 157 13.14 12.43 35.33
N GLY A 158 12.38 11.59 36.04
CA GLY A 158 12.91 10.54 36.90
C GLY A 158 13.57 11.04 38.19
N THR A 159 14.09 10.10 38.98
CA THR A 159 14.60 10.32 40.35
C THR A 159 15.74 11.33 40.42
N ILE A 160 16.69 11.28 39.47
CA ILE A 160 17.87 12.15 39.42
C ILE A 160 17.48 13.62 39.17
N ARG A 161 16.47 13.89 38.31
CA ARG A 161 15.98 15.25 38.05
C ARG A 161 15.06 15.75 39.16
N ALA A 162 14.27 14.85 39.77
CA ALA A 162 13.45 15.14 40.95
C ALA A 162 14.29 15.68 42.12
N ALA A 163 15.38 14.99 42.47
CA ALA A 163 16.28 15.38 43.56
C ALA A 163 17.15 16.63 43.29
N ARG A 164 16.96 17.30 42.15
CA ARG A 164 17.72 18.50 41.73
C ARG A 164 16.82 19.71 41.39
N GLY A 165 15.50 19.60 41.55
CA GLY A 165 14.56 20.61 41.05
C GLY A 165 14.52 20.73 39.52
N MET A 166 15.03 19.73 38.79
CA MET A 166 15.23 19.80 37.34
C MET A 166 14.11 19.11 36.54
N LEU A 167 12.91 18.92 37.09
CA LEU A 167 11.84 18.21 36.38
C LEU A 167 11.32 19.00 35.17
N THR A 168 10.70 18.29 34.24
CA THR A 168 9.67 18.88 33.37
C THR A 168 8.33 18.70 34.08
N ILE A 169 7.63 19.79 34.35
CA ILE A 169 6.26 19.79 34.89
C ILE A 169 5.33 20.29 33.78
N LEU A 170 4.27 19.53 33.52
CA LEU A 170 3.13 19.96 32.73
C LEU A 170 2.06 20.39 33.73
N SER A 171 1.56 21.62 33.68
CA SER A 171 0.66 22.17 34.71
C SER A 171 -0.59 22.79 34.08
N SER A 172 -1.76 22.45 34.60
CA SER A 172 -3.05 22.96 34.11
C SER A 172 -4.07 23.16 35.25
N GLY A 173 -4.94 24.15 35.10
CA GLY A 173 -5.87 24.60 36.14
C GLY A 173 -6.19 26.09 35.99
N PRO A 174 -6.83 26.73 37.00
CA PRO A 174 -7.13 28.16 36.97
C PRO A 174 -5.86 29.02 36.93
N THR A 175 -5.83 30.05 36.08
CA THR A 175 -4.62 30.88 35.84
C THR A 175 -4.17 31.66 37.06
N ASP A 176 -5.09 32.12 37.90
CA ASP A 176 -4.82 32.76 39.19
C ASP A 176 -4.17 31.78 40.19
N VAL A 177 -4.69 30.55 40.27
CA VAL A 177 -4.14 29.48 41.11
C VAL A 177 -2.75 29.03 40.62
N LEU A 178 -2.54 28.93 39.29
CA LEU A 178 -1.23 28.68 38.69
C LEU A 178 -0.22 29.77 39.07
N ASN A 179 -0.59 31.04 38.99
CA ASN A 179 0.25 32.17 39.41
C ASN A 179 0.61 32.10 40.92
N ILE A 180 -0.35 31.71 41.77
CA ILE A 180 -0.15 31.52 43.22
C ILE A 180 0.81 30.34 43.51
N ALA A 181 0.69 29.23 42.79
CA ALA A 181 1.55 28.05 42.94
C ALA A 181 2.92 28.17 42.27
N GLN A 182 3.10 29.14 41.35
CA GLN A 182 4.29 29.26 40.50
C GLN A 182 5.64 29.24 41.24
N PRO A 183 5.81 29.82 42.45
CA PRO A 183 7.07 29.73 43.19
C PRO A 183 7.46 28.31 43.62
N ILE A 184 6.48 27.44 43.88
CA ILE A 184 6.70 26.03 44.26
C ILE A 184 6.92 25.18 43.01
N LEU A 185 6.12 25.40 41.96
CA LEU A 185 6.30 24.71 40.68
C LEU A 185 7.69 24.98 40.09
N LYS A 186 8.13 26.24 40.06
CA LYS A 186 9.47 26.65 39.59
C LYS A 186 10.61 26.09 40.45
N SER A 187 10.41 25.88 41.74
CA SER A 187 11.41 25.24 42.62
C SER A 187 11.64 23.77 42.25
N MET A 188 10.60 23.06 41.80
CA MET A 188 10.70 21.65 41.41
C MET A 188 11.05 21.43 39.91
N SER A 189 11.01 22.48 39.07
CA SER A 189 11.09 22.36 37.62
C SER A 189 12.26 23.11 36.97
N GLN A 190 12.96 22.45 36.04
CA GLN A 190 13.74 23.14 35.02
C GLN A 190 12.84 23.66 33.89
N ASN A 191 11.83 22.88 33.51
CA ASN A 191 10.87 23.22 32.45
C ASN A 191 9.46 23.20 33.05
N LEU A 192 8.74 24.32 32.99
CA LEU A 192 7.34 24.43 33.40
C LEU A 192 6.52 24.79 32.15
N TYR A 193 5.59 23.91 31.78
CA TYR A 193 4.67 24.12 30.66
C TYR A 193 3.25 24.31 31.19
N GLU A 194 2.73 25.52 31.06
CA GLU A 194 1.33 25.83 31.38
C GLU A 194 0.46 25.36 30.19
N ILE A 195 -0.47 24.43 30.43
CA ILE A 195 -1.29 23.76 29.40
C ILE A 195 -2.73 24.28 29.48
N GLU A 196 -3.21 24.85 28.38
CA GLU A 196 -4.58 25.34 28.24
C GLU A 196 -5.61 24.19 28.19
N GLY A 197 -6.86 24.48 28.55
CA GLY A 197 -7.97 23.51 28.60
C GLY A 197 -8.44 23.14 30.01
N GLY A 198 -7.79 23.65 31.07
CA GLY A 198 -8.18 23.40 32.46
C GLY A 198 -7.72 22.05 33.00
N LEU A 199 -8.36 21.57 34.07
CA LEU A 199 -7.98 20.32 34.73
C LEU A 199 -8.03 19.12 33.78
N GLY A 200 -7.00 18.27 33.85
CA GLY A 200 -6.83 17.11 32.99
C GLY A 200 -6.08 17.40 31.69
N ALA A 201 -5.90 18.66 31.29
CA ALA A 201 -5.20 19.01 30.06
C ALA A 201 -3.71 18.65 30.12
N ALA A 202 -3.06 18.84 31.27
CA ALA A 202 -1.69 18.40 31.47
C ALA A 202 -1.57 16.86 31.48
N ASN A 203 -2.54 16.14 32.09
CA ASN A 203 -2.56 14.68 32.00
C ASN A 203 -2.88 14.15 30.58
N LYS A 204 -3.63 14.87 29.73
CA LYS A 204 -3.75 14.55 28.28
C LYS A 204 -2.40 14.59 27.57
N VAL A 205 -1.62 15.66 27.74
CA VAL A 205 -0.27 15.77 27.14
C VAL A 205 0.67 14.70 27.71
N LYS A 206 0.59 14.43 29.02
CA LYS A 206 1.35 13.35 29.67
C LYS A 206 0.99 11.98 29.09
N LEU A 207 -0.29 11.70 28.85
CA LEU A 207 -0.79 10.44 28.28
C LEU A 207 -0.22 10.20 26.88
N VAL A 208 -0.23 11.20 25.99
CA VAL A 208 0.39 11.10 24.65
C VAL A 208 1.91 10.88 24.75
N ASN A 209 2.60 11.49 25.73
CA ASN A 209 4.00 11.21 25.99
C ASN A 209 4.22 9.76 26.52
N GLN A 210 3.34 9.24 27.38
CA GLN A 210 3.49 7.88 27.93
C GLN A 210 3.15 6.78 26.91
N HIS A 211 2.22 7.04 25.98
CA HIS A 211 1.99 6.20 24.78
C HIS A 211 3.31 5.95 24.06
N LEU A 212 3.98 7.02 23.62
CA LEU A 212 5.24 6.94 22.89
C LEU A 212 6.33 6.28 23.74
N ALA A 213 6.46 6.67 25.00
CA ALA A 213 7.44 6.10 25.92
C ALA A 213 7.31 4.57 26.05
N GLY A 214 6.10 4.05 26.28
CA GLY A 214 5.87 2.61 26.43
C GLY A 214 6.09 1.84 25.14
N VAL A 215 5.62 2.37 24.00
CA VAL A 215 5.87 1.76 22.68
C VAL A 215 7.37 1.73 22.36
N HIS A 216 8.09 2.83 22.64
CA HIS A 216 9.53 2.93 22.41
C HIS A 216 10.34 1.94 23.25
N ILE A 217 9.99 1.72 24.53
CA ILE A 217 10.62 0.67 25.36
C ILE A 217 10.33 -0.72 24.80
N ALA A 218 9.07 -1.00 24.45
CA ALA A 218 8.64 -2.31 23.98
C ALA A 218 9.25 -2.70 22.63
N VAL A 219 9.36 -1.77 21.68
CA VAL A 219 10.07 -2.05 20.41
C VAL A 219 11.60 -2.07 20.59
N SER A 220 12.16 -1.31 21.55
CA SER A 220 13.58 -1.46 21.90
C SER A 220 13.88 -2.88 22.40
N ALA A 221 12.99 -3.45 23.23
CA ALA A 221 13.08 -4.83 23.69
C ALA A 221 12.96 -5.85 22.53
N GLU A 222 11.94 -5.71 21.66
CA GLU A 222 11.72 -6.57 20.49
C GLU A 222 12.93 -6.52 19.51
N ALA A 223 13.48 -5.33 19.25
CA ALA A 223 14.62 -5.14 18.37
C ALA A 223 15.95 -5.65 18.96
N MET A 224 16.24 -5.38 20.23
CA MET A 224 17.48 -5.82 20.88
C MET A 224 17.52 -7.34 21.09
N GLY A 225 16.37 -7.97 21.36
CA GLY A 225 16.27 -9.42 21.44
C GLY A 225 16.44 -10.09 20.07
N LEU A 226 15.88 -9.52 18.99
CA LEU A 226 16.12 -10.00 17.63
C LEU A 226 17.61 -9.86 17.25
N ALA A 227 18.22 -8.71 17.52
CA ALA A 227 19.65 -8.46 17.27
C ALA A 227 20.53 -9.53 17.93
N ALA A 228 20.29 -9.82 19.22
CA ALA A 228 21.02 -10.83 19.96
C ALA A 228 20.76 -12.26 19.45
N THR A 229 19.53 -12.56 19.01
CA THR A 229 19.14 -13.85 18.40
C THR A 229 19.82 -14.08 17.04
N LEU A 230 20.06 -13.01 16.28
CA LEU A 230 20.79 -13.03 15.01
C LEU A 230 22.31 -12.89 15.18
N GLY A 231 22.84 -12.93 16.41
CA GLY A 231 24.28 -12.86 16.68
C GLY A 231 24.94 -11.51 16.37
N VAL A 232 24.15 -10.43 16.26
CA VAL A 232 24.67 -9.06 16.10
C VAL A 232 25.29 -8.60 17.42
N ASN A 233 26.43 -7.91 17.38
CA ASN A 233 27.01 -7.32 18.59
C ASN A 233 26.08 -6.20 19.12
N THR A 234 25.38 -6.48 20.21
CA THR A 234 24.34 -5.62 20.78
C THR A 234 24.86 -4.27 21.26
N LYS A 235 26.13 -4.20 21.67
CA LYS A 235 26.76 -2.95 22.13
C LYS A 235 27.10 -2.02 20.98
N GLU A 236 27.61 -2.57 19.87
CA GLU A 236 27.91 -1.81 18.65
C GLU A 236 26.64 -1.41 17.90
N PHE A 237 25.64 -2.29 17.88
CA PHE A 237 24.30 -1.98 17.36
C PHE A 237 23.66 -0.81 18.14
N TYR A 238 23.68 -0.85 19.47
CA TYR A 238 23.25 0.27 20.32
C TYR A 238 23.96 1.59 19.97
N GLN A 239 25.29 1.58 19.88
CA GLN A 239 26.10 2.75 19.50
C GLN A 239 25.86 3.25 18.06
N THR A 240 25.28 2.42 17.21
CA THR A 240 24.90 2.77 15.83
C THR A 240 23.53 3.41 15.79
N ILE A 241 22.53 2.81 16.45
CA ILE A 241 21.16 3.36 16.54
C ILE A 241 21.14 4.74 17.21
N LEU A 242 21.96 4.98 18.25
CA LEU A 242 22.10 6.30 18.90
C LEU A 242 22.44 7.45 17.94
N LYS A 243 23.01 7.16 16.77
CA LYS A 243 23.44 8.15 15.75
C LYS A 243 22.49 8.20 14.54
N GLY A 244 21.44 7.39 14.52
CA GLY A 244 20.59 7.16 13.35
C GLY A 244 19.14 7.62 13.52
N PRO A 245 18.34 7.62 12.44
CA PRO A 245 16.94 8.07 12.43
C PRO A 245 15.98 7.15 13.24
N ALA A 246 16.46 5.98 13.65
CA ALA A 246 15.78 5.04 14.52
C ALA A 246 15.88 5.38 16.02
N CYS A 247 16.68 6.39 16.41
CA CYS A 247 16.91 6.71 17.82
C CYS A 247 15.64 7.22 18.55
N SER A 248 15.47 6.81 19.80
CA SER A 248 14.48 7.33 20.73
C SER A 248 15.07 7.51 22.13
N TRP A 249 14.51 8.43 22.92
CA TRP A 249 15.00 8.71 24.28
C TRP A 249 14.95 7.47 25.18
N MET A 250 13.93 6.62 25.00
CA MET A 250 13.84 5.34 25.73
C MET A 250 14.84 4.30 25.25
N PHE A 251 15.18 4.24 23.95
CA PHE A 251 16.25 3.36 23.47
C PHE A 251 17.58 3.73 24.14
N GLU A 252 17.94 5.02 24.16
CA GLU A 252 19.11 5.55 24.87
C GLU A 252 19.09 5.21 26.37
N ASN A 253 17.95 5.38 27.03
CA ASN A 253 17.88 5.27 28.49
C ASN A 253 17.65 3.84 29.01
N ARG A 254 17.21 2.87 28.19
CA ARG A 254 16.86 1.50 28.64
C ARG A 254 17.71 0.39 28.06
N VAL A 255 18.21 0.52 26.83
CA VAL A 255 19.10 -0.51 26.28
C VAL A 255 20.37 -0.71 27.13
N PRO A 256 20.98 0.31 27.78
CA PRO A 256 22.10 0.09 28.71
C PRO A 256 21.82 -0.93 29.82
N HIS A 257 20.60 -0.98 30.37
CA HIS A 257 20.20 -1.96 31.39
C HIS A 257 20.13 -3.39 30.80
N MET A 258 19.68 -3.51 29.54
CA MET A 258 19.67 -4.79 28.81
C MET A 258 21.09 -5.28 28.47
N LEU A 259 22.04 -4.36 28.25
CA LEU A 259 23.45 -4.67 27.99
C LEU A 259 24.18 -5.08 29.28
N SER A 260 23.85 -4.48 30.44
CA SER A 260 24.41 -4.87 31.75
C SER A 260 23.73 -6.08 32.39
N ASN A 261 22.49 -6.41 31.98
CA ASN A 261 21.61 -7.36 32.68
C ASN A 261 21.38 -6.94 34.15
N ASP A 262 21.23 -5.62 34.38
CA ASP A 262 20.77 -5.06 35.65
C ASP A 262 19.29 -4.71 35.54
N TRP A 263 18.48 -5.23 36.46
CA TRP A 263 17.03 -5.07 36.50
C TRP A 263 16.56 -4.27 37.72
N THR A 264 17.48 -3.59 38.41
CA THR A 264 17.19 -2.69 39.54
C THR A 264 16.24 -1.57 39.10
N PRO A 265 15.00 -1.49 39.63
CA PRO A 265 13.97 -0.63 39.07
C PRO A 265 14.27 0.86 39.28
N HIS A 266 14.65 1.54 38.21
CA HIS A 266 14.60 3.00 38.11
C HIS A 266 13.22 3.48 37.64
N SER A 267 12.52 2.62 36.90
CA SER A 267 11.10 2.68 36.58
C SER A 267 10.61 1.26 36.36
N ALA A 268 9.59 0.79 37.09
CA ALA A 268 9.21 -0.63 37.09
C ALA A 268 8.21 -0.98 35.98
N ILE A 269 8.19 -2.24 35.54
CA ILE A 269 7.19 -2.79 34.59
C ILE A 269 5.75 -2.42 34.98
N SER A 270 5.41 -2.51 36.27
CA SER A 270 4.09 -2.12 36.81
C SER A 270 3.69 -0.67 36.58
N ILE A 271 4.64 0.27 36.44
CA ILE A 271 4.36 1.66 36.07
C ILE A 271 3.88 1.74 34.61
N PHE A 272 4.51 1.00 33.70
CA PHE A 272 4.09 0.96 32.30
C PHE A 272 2.83 0.12 32.06
N VAL A 273 2.55 -0.92 32.87
CA VAL A 273 1.23 -1.57 32.89
C VAL A 273 0.13 -0.54 33.23
N LYS A 274 0.37 0.32 34.23
CA LYS A 274 -0.57 1.39 34.61
C LYS A 274 -0.70 2.46 33.53
N ASP A 275 0.43 2.98 33.01
CA ASP A 275 0.42 4.06 32.03
C ASP A 275 -0.18 3.63 30.69
N MET A 276 0.21 2.46 30.16
CA MET A 276 -0.37 1.96 28.92
C MET A 276 -1.86 1.65 29.06
N ARG A 277 -2.32 1.21 30.25
CA ARG A 277 -3.76 1.04 30.52
C ARG A 277 -4.52 2.36 30.58
N ILE A 278 -3.91 3.44 31.07
CA ILE A 278 -4.51 4.78 31.00
C ILE A 278 -4.66 5.21 29.53
N VAL A 279 -3.62 4.99 28.72
CA VAL A 279 -3.62 5.28 27.27
C VAL A 279 -4.73 4.50 26.55
N THR A 280 -4.83 3.18 26.74
CA THR A 280 -5.83 2.33 26.05
C THR A 280 -7.25 2.60 26.56
N SER A 281 -7.44 2.83 27.86
CA SER A 281 -8.75 3.16 28.43
C SER A 281 -9.27 4.51 27.93
N GLU A 282 -8.41 5.53 27.82
CA GLU A 282 -8.80 6.82 27.24
C GLU A 282 -9.14 6.68 25.75
N GLY A 283 -8.38 5.89 24.97
CA GLY A 283 -8.72 5.57 23.58
C GLY A 283 -10.12 4.96 23.44
N LEU A 284 -10.49 4.03 24.34
CA LEU A 284 -11.84 3.44 24.38
C LEU A 284 -12.91 4.47 24.79
N LEU A 285 -12.66 5.30 25.80
CA LEU A 285 -13.59 6.36 26.24
C LEU A 285 -13.85 7.40 25.15
N GLN A 286 -12.85 7.69 24.31
CA GLN A 286 -12.96 8.63 23.21
C GLN A 286 -13.55 8.02 21.93
N ASP A 287 -13.82 6.71 21.88
CA ASP A 287 -14.09 5.97 20.62
C ASP A 287 -12.99 6.26 19.56
N PHE A 288 -11.77 5.82 19.88
CA PHE A 288 -10.58 6.05 19.08
C PHE A 288 -9.66 4.80 19.07
N PRO A 289 -9.39 4.20 17.90
CA PRO A 289 -8.64 2.94 17.84
C PRO A 289 -7.14 3.15 18.08
N LEU A 290 -6.62 2.51 19.13
CA LEU A 290 -5.19 2.53 19.48
C LEU A 290 -4.58 1.14 19.28
N TYR A 291 -4.11 0.85 18.07
CA TYR A 291 -3.62 -0.45 17.66
C TYR A 291 -2.24 -0.76 18.28
N ILE A 292 -1.28 0.17 18.17
CA ILE A 292 0.10 -0.03 18.61
C ILE A 292 0.19 0.05 20.13
N ALA A 293 -0.51 1.00 20.77
CA ALA A 293 -0.59 1.03 22.23
C ALA A 293 -1.32 -0.19 22.82
N SER A 294 -2.38 -0.72 22.19
CA SER A 294 -3.05 -1.95 22.66
C SER A 294 -2.17 -3.18 22.51
N ALA A 295 -1.39 -3.30 21.43
CA ALA A 295 -0.40 -4.37 21.28
C ALA A 295 0.69 -4.25 22.38
N THR A 296 1.11 -3.02 22.68
CA THR A 296 2.12 -2.71 23.71
C THR A 296 1.63 -3.01 25.13
N GLU A 297 0.40 -2.64 25.51
CA GLU A 297 -0.14 -2.95 26.85
C GLU A 297 -0.12 -4.46 27.12
N ARG A 298 -0.45 -5.28 26.10
CA ARG A 298 -0.46 -6.75 26.22
C ARG A 298 0.93 -7.34 26.47
N LEU A 299 2.00 -6.73 25.95
CA LEU A 299 3.38 -7.14 26.26
C LEU A 299 3.75 -6.85 27.72
N TYR A 300 3.37 -5.68 28.24
CA TYR A 300 3.57 -5.35 29.66
C TYR A 300 2.72 -6.24 30.59
N GLN A 301 1.46 -6.51 30.25
CA GLN A 301 0.62 -7.46 30.99
C GLN A 301 1.23 -8.87 31.01
N TYR A 302 1.80 -9.33 29.89
CA TYR A 302 2.50 -10.62 29.81
C TYR A 302 3.78 -10.64 30.66
N ALA A 303 4.54 -9.53 30.71
CA ALA A 303 5.69 -9.41 31.62
C ALA A 303 5.29 -9.49 33.11
N THR A 304 4.15 -8.91 33.50
CA THR A 304 3.58 -9.09 34.84
C THR A 304 3.16 -10.54 35.09
N TRP A 305 2.54 -11.23 34.12
CA TRP A 305 2.21 -12.66 34.24
C TRP A 305 3.46 -13.55 34.39
N MET A 306 4.58 -13.16 33.75
CA MET A 306 5.90 -13.77 33.94
C MET A 306 6.59 -13.42 35.28
N GLY A 307 5.95 -12.62 36.14
CA GLY A 307 6.45 -12.23 37.46
C GLY A 307 7.38 -11.01 37.49
N TYR A 308 7.58 -10.31 36.37
CA TYR A 308 8.55 -9.21 36.26
C TYR A 308 8.00 -7.83 36.71
N GLU A 309 6.86 -7.80 37.39
CA GLU A 309 6.10 -6.57 37.71
C GLU A 309 6.88 -5.50 38.51
N LYS A 310 7.88 -5.93 39.30
CA LYS A 310 8.71 -5.08 40.18
C LYS A 310 10.09 -4.74 39.60
N ASP A 311 10.48 -5.42 38.53
CA ASP A 311 11.78 -5.24 37.88
C ASP A 311 11.74 -3.99 36.97
N ASP A 312 12.92 -3.45 36.62
CA ASP A 312 13.04 -2.31 35.71
C ASP A 312 12.33 -2.54 34.36
N ASP A 313 11.75 -1.49 33.78
CA ASP A 313 10.95 -1.60 32.57
C ASP A 313 11.76 -2.03 31.32
N ALA A 314 13.09 -1.85 31.32
CA ALA A 314 14.00 -2.43 30.33
C ALA A 314 14.00 -3.97 30.33
N SER A 315 13.65 -4.58 31.47
CA SER A 315 13.66 -6.03 31.66
C SER A 315 12.57 -6.78 30.88
N LEU A 316 11.68 -6.02 30.22
CA LEU A 316 10.68 -6.49 29.26
C LEU A 316 11.29 -7.38 28.17
N VAL A 317 12.54 -7.14 27.76
CA VAL A 317 13.26 -7.93 26.74
C VAL A 317 13.30 -9.44 27.04
N ARG A 318 13.17 -9.83 28.31
CA ARG A 318 13.15 -11.23 28.76
C ARG A 318 11.92 -12.00 28.27
N ILE A 319 10.79 -11.34 27.96
CA ILE A 319 9.58 -12.04 27.44
C ILE A 319 9.79 -12.62 26.03
N PHE A 320 10.70 -12.04 25.25
CA PHE A 320 11.08 -12.52 23.92
C PHE A 320 12.21 -13.56 23.95
N LEU A 321 12.88 -13.70 25.10
CA LEU A 321 14.10 -14.49 25.28
C LEU A 321 13.95 -15.47 26.46
N THR A 322 12.78 -16.10 26.60
CA THR A 322 12.42 -16.91 27.79
C THR A 322 13.41 -18.05 28.09
N GLN A 323 14.01 -18.65 27.05
CA GLN A 323 15.04 -19.69 27.20
C GLN A 323 16.44 -19.13 27.52
N THR A 324 16.72 -17.88 27.17
CA THR A 324 18.04 -17.25 27.27
C THR A 324 17.96 -15.78 27.75
N PRO A 325 17.40 -15.46 28.94
CA PRO A 325 17.05 -14.08 29.31
C PRO A 325 18.22 -13.07 29.36
N SER A 326 19.46 -13.57 29.42
CA SER A 326 20.71 -12.78 29.41
C SER A 326 21.39 -12.66 28.02
N LEU A 327 20.74 -13.09 26.93
CA LEU A 327 21.37 -13.15 25.60
C LEU A 327 21.83 -11.77 25.10
N VAL A 328 21.06 -10.71 25.34
CA VAL A 328 21.41 -9.34 24.92
C VAL A 328 22.72 -8.86 25.55
N SER A 329 22.94 -9.15 26.83
CA SER A 329 24.19 -8.84 27.53
C SER A 329 25.35 -9.72 27.04
N LYS A 330 25.13 -11.03 26.86
CA LYS A 330 26.15 -11.95 26.33
C LYS A 330 26.60 -11.58 24.91
N ALA A 331 25.68 -11.11 24.06
CA ALA A 331 25.96 -10.70 22.69
C ALA A 331 26.86 -9.45 22.58
N THR A 332 27.11 -8.72 23.68
CA THR A 332 28.10 -7.61 23.69
C THR A 332 29.54 -8.07 23.45
N HIS A 333 29.81 -9.37 23.64
CA HIS A 333 31.12 -10.00 23.45
C HIS A 333 31.22 -10.85 22.17
N CYS A 334 30.19 -10.88 21.32
CA CYS A 334 30.28 -11.55 20.03
C CYS A 334 31.31 -10.86 19.13
N GLN A 335 32.23 -11.66 18.55
CA GLN A 335 33.09 -11.20 17.47
C GLN A 335 32.24 -10.85 16.26
N ILE A 336 32.55 -9.73 15.60
CA ILE A 336 31.79 -9.15 14.49
C ILE A 336 31.71 -10.14 13.32
N PRO A 337 30.53 -10.70 13.00
CA PRO A 337 30.24 -11.30 11.70
C PRO A 337 29.84 -10.19 10.73
N ASP A 338 29.85 -10.45 9.41
CA ASP A 338 29.25 -9.51 8.45
C ASP A 338 27.70 -9.61 8.44
N ASN A 339 27.12 -9.29 9.61
CA ASN A 339 25.68 -9.19 9.83
C ASN A 339 25.20 -7.73 9.60
N SER A 340 25.85 -7.03 8.67
CA SER A 340 25.52 -5.68 8.21
C SER A 340 24.05 -5.59 7.79
N ARG A 341 23.60 -6.49 6.91
CA ARG A 341 22.20 -6.55 6.46
C ARG A 341 21.19 -6.81 7.57
N ALA A 342 21.51 -7.65 8.56
CA ALA A 342 20.64 -7.87 9.71
C ALA A 342 20.48 -6.59 10.54
N SER A 343 21.58 -5.86 10.75
CA SER A 343 21.59 -4.58 11.47
C SER A 343 20.78 -3.51 10.74
N GLU A 344 20.89 -3.42 9.40
CA GLU A 344 20.04 -2.55 8.57
C GLU A 344 18.55 -2.85 8.75
N LEU A 345 18.17 -4.14 8.72
CA LEU A 345 16.78 -4.59 8.80
C LEU A 345 16.17 -4.30 10.17
N ILE A 346 16.91 -4.50 11.27
CA ILE A 346 16.43 -4.18 12.63
C ILE A 346 16.36 -2.65 12.84
N CYS A 347 17.29 -1.87 12.26
CA CYS A 347 17.21 -0.41 12.25
C CYS A 347 15.94 0.09 11.53
N GLN A 348 15.58 -0.54 10.41
CA GLN A 348 14.37 -0.21 9.65
C GLN A 348 13.09 -0.63 10.38
N LEU A 349 13.09 -1.74 11.13
CA LEU A 349 12.03 -2.10 12.07
C LEU A 349 11.82 -0.98 13.10
N LEU A 350 12.89 -0.55 13.79
CA LEU A 350 12.82 0.50 14.81
C LEU A 350 12.27 1.83 14.25
N GLU A 351 12.83 2.35 13.15
CA GLU A 351 12.34 3.59 12.53
C GLU A 351 10.86 3.46 12.11
N THR A 352 10.45 2.30 11.57
CA THR A 352 9.07 2.09 11.10
C THR A 352 8.06 2.06 12.24
N VAL A 353 8.36 1.34 13.34
CA VAL A 353 7.47 1.28 14.51
C VAL A 353 7.44 2.63 15.24
N HIS A 354 8.58 3.30 15.43
CA HIS A 354 8.64 4.65 15.99
C HIS A 354 7.85 5.67 15.13
N THR A 355 7.92 5.56 13.80
CA THR A 355 7.14 6.38 12.85
C THR A 355 5.64 6.17 13.04
N LEU A 356 5.18 4.91 13.10
CA LEU A 356 3.75 4.62 13.24
C LEU A 356 3.21 4.96 14.65
N ALA A 357 4.03 4.77 15.68
CA ALA A 357 3.72 5.22 17.04
C ALA A 357 3.54 6.73 17.11
N ALA A 358 4.41 7.51 16.44
CA ALA A 358 4.27 8.96 16.33
C ALA A 358 2.96 9.38 15.64
N VAL A 359 2.57 8.69 14.56
CA VAL A 359 1.29 8.94 13.88
C VAL A 359 0.09 8.67 14.81
N GLU A 360 0.05 7.51 15.47
CA GLU A 360 -1.03 7.13 16.39
C GLU A 360 -1.13 8.11 17.58
N ALA A 361 0.02 8.50 18.15
CA ALA A 361 0.11 9.45 19.26
C ALA A 361 -0.35 10.87 18.90
N LEU A 362 0.06 11.39 17.74
CA LEU A 362 -0.38 12.72 17.27
C LEU A 362 -1.87 12.73 16.91
N ALA A 363 -2.38 11.65 16.32
CA ALA A 363 -3.80 11.50 16.02
C ALA A 363 -4.65 11.44 17.32
N LEU A 364 -4.20 10.69 18.33
CA LEU A 364 -4.80 10.65 19.67
C LEU A 364 -4.76 12.02 20.36
N GLY A 365 -3.63 12.73 20.31
CA GLY A 365 -3.50 14.05 20.91
C GLY A 365 -4.45 15.09 20.30
N ASN A 366 -4.59 15.08 18.98
CA ASN A 366 -5.57 15.90 18.27
C ASN A 366 -7.02 15.52 18.62
N LYS A 367 -7.35 14.22 18.70
CA LYS A 367 -8.65 13.71 19.17
C LYS A 367 -8.98 14.17 20.61
N LEU A 368 -7.96 14.28 21.47
CA LEU A 368 -8.07 14.79 22.84
C LEU A 368 -8.14 16.33 22.93
N GLY A 369 -8.01 17.05 21.82
CA GLY A 369 -8.08 18.51 21.74
C GLY A 369 -6.76 19.24 22.02
N ILE A 370 -5.61 18.55 21.95
CA ILE A 370 -4.28 19.17 22.06
C ILE A 370 -3.70 19.38 20.66
N SER A 371 -3.18 20.58 20.36
CA SER A 371 -2.59 20.89 19.07
C SER A 371 -1.28 20.13 18.80
N THR A 372 -1.03 19.82 17.53
CA THR A 372 0.21 19.18 17.07
C THR A 372 1.45 20.01 17.46
N ASP A 373 1.39 21.35 17.44
CA ASP A 373 2.48 22.23 17.86
C ASP A 373 2.81 22.12 19.36
N THR A 374 1.79 22.10 20.23
CA THR A 374 1.96 21.93 21.67
C THR A 374 2.53 20.55 21.99
N LEU A 375 2.04 19.50 21.32
CA LEU A 375 2.62 18.15 21.42
C LEU A 375 4.07 18.13 20.94
N THR A 376 4.38 18.75 19.80
CA THR A 376 5.72 18.73 19.19
C THR A 376 6.75 19.44 20.06
N SER A 377 6.42 20.63 20.56
CA SER A 377 7.33 21.45 21.40
C SER A 377 7.67 20.78 22.74
N ILE A 378 6.70 20.10 23.36
CA ILE A 378 6.87 19.40 24.64
C ILE A 378 7.52 18.02 24.44
N ILE A 379 6.95 17.17 23.58
CA ILE A 379 7.33 15.75 23.48
C ILE A 379 8.72 15.57 22.86
N SER A 380 9.14 16.46 21.94
CA SER A 380 10.50 16.41 21.35
C SER A 380 11.65 16.54 22.36
N ASN A 381 11.35 17.00 23.59
CA ASN A 381 12.28 17.20 24.69
C ASN A 381 11.93 16.33 25.93
N ALA A 382 11.08 15.31 25.75
CA ALA A 382 10.53 14.48 26.82
C ALA A 382 10.75 12.98 26.56
N ALA A 383 10.20 12.15 27.45
CA ALA A 383 10.41 10.69 27.44
C ALA A 383 9.84 9.99 26.20
N GLY A 384 8.84 10.58 25.54
CA GLY A 384 8.29 10.13 24.26
C GLY A 384 9.09 10.55 23.01
N ALA A 385 10.22 11.26 23.15
CA ALA A 385 10.98 11.74 22.00
C ALA A 385 11.59 10.60 21.15
N SER A 386 11.51 10.75 19.83
CA SER A 386 12.29 10.01 18.83
C SER A 386 12.57 10.88 17.61
N GLU A 387 13.61 10.55 16.82
CA GLU A 387 13.87 11.26 15.56
C GLU A 387 12.72 11.05 14.56
N SER A 388 12.12 9.86 14.58
CA SER A 388 10.90 9.55 13.82
C SER A 388 9.73 10.46 14.21
N PHE A 389 9.52 10.72 15.51
CA PHE A 389 8.48 11.65 15.97
C PHE A 389 8.70 13.08 15.46
N LYS A 390 9.92 13.62 15.59
CA LYS A 390 10.27 14.98 15.12
C LYS A 390 10.04 15.12 13.60
N LYS A 391 10.47 14.11 12.83
CA LYS A 391 10.30 14.00 11.38
C LYS A 391 8.81 13.96 10.99
N VAL A 392 8.03 13.04 11.56
CA VAL A 392 6.60 12.89 11.25
C VAL A 392 5.79 14.12 11.67
N ALA A 393 6.04 14.66 12.86
CA ALA A 393 5.32 15.83 13.36
C ALA A 393 5.53 17.06 12.47
N SER A 394 6.76 17.34 12.07
CA SER A 394 7.07 18.46 11.16
C SER A 394 6.49 18.26 9.75
N GLN A 395 6.46 17.03 9.22
CA GLN A 395 5.76 16.72 7.97
C GLN A 395 4.24 16.96 8.06
N ILE A 396 3.60 16.51 9.14
CA ILE A 396 2.16 16.71 9.38
C ILE A 396 1.82 18.19 9.53
N LEU A 397 2.62 18.97 10.28
CA LEU A 397 2.46 20.41 10.44
C LEU A 397 2.62 21.18 9.11
N ALA A 398 3.50 20.71 8.22
CA ALA A 398 3.67 21.27 6.88
C ALA A 398 2.59 20.82 5.87
N GLY A 399 1.72 19.87 6.23
CA GLY A 399 0.79 19.21 5.30
C GLY A 399 1.46 18.27 4.28
N ASP A 400 2.75 17.96 4.45
CA ASP A 400 3.51 17.12 3.54
C ASP A 400 3.32 15.63 3.86
N LEU A 401 2.31 15.05 3.22
CA LEU A 401 2.00 13.62 3.31
C LEU A 401 2.71 12.78 2.23
N LEU A 402 3.47 13.40 1.31
CA LEU A 402 4.02 12.73 0.12
C LEU A 402 5.52 12.45 0.22
N SER A 403 6.29 13.28 0.94
CA SER A 403 7.74 13.08 1.05
C SER A 403 8.14 11.89 1.93
N GLY A 404 9.26 11.26 1.57
CA GLY A 404 9.93 10.21 2.34
C GLY A 404 9.97 8.85 1.62
N CYS A 405 10.10 7.77 2.38
CA CYS A 405 9.88 6.42 1.86
C CYS A 405 8.38 6.20 1.63
N THR A 406 8.01 5.51 0.55
CA THR A 406 6.61 5.17 0.31
C THR A 406 6.12 4.10 1.29
N ILE A 407 4.80 4.07 1.53
CA ILE A 407 4.16 3.07 2.40
C ILE A 407 4.36 1.65 1.84
N THR A 408 4.26 1.44 0.51
CA THR A 408 4.62 0.17 -0.14
C THR A 408 6.05 -0.25 0.18
N HIS A 409 7.03 0.65 0.04
CA HIS A 409 8.45 0.34 0.27
C HIS A 409 8.74 -0.03 1.73
N THR A 410 8.17 0.74 2.66
CA THR A 410 8.26 0.50 4.11
C THR A 410 7.65 -0.86 4.48
N ARG A 411 6.45 -1.18 3.97
CA ARG A 411 5.80 -2.48 4.14
C ARG A 411 6.66 -3.63 3.63
N ASN A 412 7.22 -3.49 2.42
CA ASN A 412 8.02 -4.55 1.80
C ASN A 412 9.28 -4.87 2.62
N LYS A 413 9.98 -3.85 3.11
CA LYS A 413 11.13 -4.00 4.02
C LYS A 413 10.74 -4.68 5.33
N LEU A 414 9.63 -4.27 5.93
CA LEU A 414 9.16 -4.88 7.18
C LEU A 414 8.80 -6.37 7.01
N LYS A 415 8.33 -6.77 5.82
CA LYS A 415 8.14 -8.18 5.45
C LYS A 415 9.44 -8.98 5.46
N GLU A 416 10.55 -8.41 4.97
CA GLU A 416 11.88 -9.06 5.06
C GLU A 416 12.26 -9.35 6.52
N VAL A 417 12.05 -8.37 7.43
CA VAL A 417 12.35 -8.55 8.87
C VAL A 417 11.49 -9.65 9.49
N MET A 418 10.19 -9.69 9.16
CA MET A 418 9.29 -10.75 9.63
C MET A 418 9.69 -12.14 9.11
N THR A 419 10.11 -12.25 7.84
CA THR A 419 10.62 -13.52 7.28
C THR A 419 11.91 -13.96 8.01
N LEU A 420 12.84 -13.04 8.25
CA LEU A 420 14.10 -13.32 8.96
C LEU A 420 13.84 -13.78 10.40
N ALA A 421 12.95 -13.11 11.13
CA ALA A 421 12.60 -13.51 12.50
C ALA A 421 11.87 -14.86 12.54
N GLN A 422 10.99 -15.14 11.56
CA GLN A 422 10.31 -16.44 11.43
C GLN A 422 11.31 -17.59 11.24
N MET A 423 12.36 -17.41 10.43
CA MET A 423 13.43 -18.41 10.25
C MET A 423 14.17 -18.74 11.57
N HIS A 424 14.21 -17.81 12.52
CA HIS A 424 14.82 -17.99 13.84
C HIS A 424 13.81 -18.28 14.96
N ASN A 425 12.52 -18.49 14.63
CA ASN A 425 11.40 -18.65 15.58
C ASN A 425 11.26 -17.49 16.59
N TYR A 426 11.69 -16.28 16.22
CA TYR A 426 11.66 -15.11 17.10
C TYR A 426 10.32 -14.35 16.96
N PRO A 427 9.59 -14.09 18.06
CA PRO A 427 8.29 -13.42 18.01
C PRO A 427 8.45 -11.89 17.84
N LEU A 428 7.72 -11.32 16.87
CA LEU A 428 7.71 -9.88 16.58
C LEU A 428 6.30 -9.29 16.65
N GLN A 429 5.84 -8.96 17.85
CA GLN A 429 4.44 -8.60 18.10
C GLN A 429 4.11 -7.20 17.59
N LEU A 430 4.92 -6.19 17.91
CA LEU A 430 4.70 -4.81 17.47
C LEU A 430 4.98 -4.64 15.99
N THR A 431 6.00 -5.32 15.48
CA THR A 431 6.32 -5.33 14.05
C THR A 431 5.19 -5.94 13.22
N ALA A 432 4.55 -7.02 13.71
CA ALA A 432 3.42 -7.63 13.01
C ALA A 432 2.19 -6.71 12.97
N THR A 433 1.82 -6.05 14.08
CA THR A 433 0.74 -5.05 14.09
C THR A 433 1.05 -3.86 13.16
N THR A 434 2.31 -3.41 13.16
CA THR A 434 2.81 -2.35 12.27
C THR A 434 2.71 -2.74 10.80
N PHE A 435 3.09 -3.98 10.46
CA PHE A 435 2.96 -4.52 9.11
C PHE A 435 1.50 -4.61 8.64
N GLN A 436 0.58 -5.01 9.53
CA GLN A 436 -0.85 -5.07 9.23
C GLN A 436 -1.44 -3.69 8.88
N LEU A 437 -1.09 -2.65 9.64
CA LEU A 437 -1.54 -1.28 9.36
C LEU A 437 -0.93 -0.70 8.08
N LEU A 438 0.35 -0.98 7.80
CA LEU A 438 0.98 -0.62 6.52
C LEU A 438 0.30 -1.32 5.34
N GLN A 439 -0.05 -2.61 5.49
CA GLN A 439 -0.79 -3.34 4.46
C GLN A 439 -2.22 -2.80 4.29
N GLN A 440 -2.92 -2.43 5.37
CA GLN A 440 -4.23 -1.78 5.30
C GLN A 440 -4.15 -0.44 4.54
N ALA A 441 -3.14 0.38 4.81
CA ALA A 441 -2.91 1.63 4.08
C ALA A 441 -2.64 1.41 2.58
N VAL A 442 -1.85 0.40 2.19
CA VAL A 442 -1.70 0.03 0.77
C VAL A 442 -3.04 -0.41 0.17
N THR A 443 -3.83 -1.21 0.89
CA THR A 443 -5.17 -1.63 0.45
C THR A 443 -6.15 -0.46 0.29
N TYR A 444 -5.96 0.64 1.03
CA TYR A 444 -6.69 1.90 0.85
C TYR A 444 -6.09 2.82 -0.23
N GLY A 445 -5.14 2.34 -1.04
CA GLY A 445 -4.55 3.08 -2.16
C GLY A 445 -3.40 4.04 -1.79
N MET A 446 -3.01 4.08 -0.50
CA MET A 446 -1.97 4.99 0.00
C MET A 446 -0.55 4.47 -0.29
N GLY A 447 -0.38 3.37 -1.04
CA GLY A 447 0.91 2.68 -1.19
C GLY A 447 2.03 3.53 -1.80
N GLY A 448 1.67 4.47 -2.68
CA GLY A 448 2.59 5.45 -3.28
C GLY A 448 2.80 6.74 -2.48
N GLU A 449 2.11 6.91 -1.34
CA GLU A 449 2.28 8.08 -0.46
C GLU A 449 3.40 7.90 0.57
N GLY A 450 3.87 9.01 1.15
CA GLY A 450 4.90 9.01 2.19
C GLY A 450 4.38 8.54 3.55
N GLN A 451 5.31 8.19 4.44
CA GLN A 451 4.98 7.65 5.78
C GLN A 451 4.02 8.54 6.61
N ALA A 452 4.10 9.87 6.47
CA ALA A 452 3.20 10.80 7.16
C ALA A 452 1.72 10.64 6.74
N ALA A 453 1.43 10.14 5.53
CA ALA A 453 0.06 9.87 5.08
C ALA A 453 -0.67 8.83 5.93
N LEU A 454 0.04 7.99 6.71
CA LEU A 454 -0.56 7.01 7.62
C LEU A 454 -1.53 7.63 8.64
N LEU A 455 -1.43 8.95 8.89
CA LEU A 455 -2.43 9.73 9.65
C LEU A 455 -3.86 9.55 9.12
N LYS A 456 -4.03 9.31 7.82
CA LYS A 456 -5.33 9.04 7.19
C LYS A 456 -6.04 7.81 7.77
N LEU A 457 -5.33 6.85 8.37
CA LEU A 457 -5.96 5.69 9.03
C LEU A 457 -6.79 6.07 10.26
N TRP A 458 -6.52 7.24 10.87
CA TRP A 458 -7.23 7.75 12.06
C TRP A 458 -8.08 8.99 11.80
N THR A 459 -7.83 9.75 10.73
CA THR A 459 -8.60 10.96 10.37
C THR A 459 -9.73 10.69 9.37
N THR A 460 -9.92 9.45 8.92
CA THR A 460 -10.94 9.07 7.94
C THR A 460 -12.34 8.85 8.53
N SER A 461 -12.90 9.88 9.16
CA SER A 461 -14.35 10.13 9.01
C SER A 461 -14.72 10.37 7.53
N ASN A 462 -13.72 10.71 6.70
CA ASN A 462 -13.76 10.68 5.24
C ASN A 462 -13.56 9.28 4.61
N LEU A 463 -13.68 8.17 5.34
CA LEU A 463 -14.09 6.88 4.74
C LEU A 463 -15.60 6.91 4.44
N SER A 464 -16.06 8.02 3.84
CA SER A 464 -17.36 8.12 3.21
C SER A 464 -17.35 7.20 2.00
N THR A 465 -17.85 5.98 2.17
CA THR A 465 -18.46 5.24 1.09
C THR A 465 -19.67 6.05 0.61
N GLU A 466 -19.42 7.04 -0.26
CA GLU A 466 -20.45 7.58 -1.16
C GLU A 466 -21.18 6.35 -1.72
N PRO A 467 -22.46 6.10 -1.40
CA PRO A 467 -23.11 4.86 -1.75
C PRO A 467 -23.04 4.69 -3.26
N LEU A 468 -22.47 3.56 -3.70
CA LEU A 468 -22.30 3.30 -5.13
C LEU A 468 -23.66 2.94 -5.73
N HIS A 469 -24.44 3.97 -6.02
CA HIS A 469 -25.61 3.88 -6.89
C HIS A 469 -25.11 3.47 -8.28
N ILE A 470 -25.74 2.42 -8.81
CA ILE A 470 -25.44 1.88 -10.12
C ILE A 470 -26.59 2.31 -11.01
N THR A 471 -26.30 3.09 -12.04
CA THR A 471 -27.30 3.57 -12.99
C THR A 471 -27.58 2.47 -14.01
N GLU A 472 -28.85 2.06 -14.10
CA GLU A 472 -29.29 1.20 -15.20
C GLU A 472 -29.54 2.03 -16.46
N TYR A 473 -29.03 1.53 -17.59
CA TYR A 473 -29.23 2.07 -18.93
C TYR A 473 -29.92 1.02 -19.79
N ASP A 474 -30.69 1.43 -20.79
CA ASP A 474 -31.37 0.52 -21.72
C ASP A 474 -30.68 0.43 -23.08
N PRO A 475 -31.00 -0.60 -23.90
CA PRO A 475 -30.50 -0.68 -25.26
C PRO A 475 -31.01 0.48 -26.12
N VAL A 476 -30.14 0.99 -27.01
CA VAL A 476 -30.37 2.20 -27.81
C VAL A 476 -29.91 1.98 -29.25
N THR A 477 -30.54 2.63 -30.22
CA THR A 477 -30.20 2.43 -31.64
C THR A 477 -29.03 3.34 -32.05
N LEU A 478 -28.03 2.77 -32.73
CA LEU A 478 -26.83 3.50 -33.15
C LEU A 478 -27.17 4.59 -34.18
N SER A 479 -28.08 4.30 -35.11
CA SER A 479 -28.58 5.26 -36.10
C SER A 479 -29.32 6.46 -35.48
N GLU A 480 -30.07 6.27 -34.39
CA GLU A 480 -30.74 7.36 -33.66
C GLU A 480 -29.74 8.28 -32.96
N LEU A 481 -28.75 7.71 -32.25
CA LEU A 481 -27.74 8.46 -31.51
C LEU A 481 -26.78 9.24 -32.43
N TYR A 482 -26.42 8.70 -33.60
CA TYR A 482 -25.58 9.42 -34.56
C TYR A 482 -26.16 10.77 -35.03
N SER A 483 -27.47 10.97 -34.92
CA SER A 483 -28.13 12.24 -35.26
C SER A 483 -27.95 13.34 -34.20
N GLN A 484 -27.59 12.96 -32.97
CA GLN A 484 -27.58 13.84 -31.79
C GLN A 484 -26.20 14.46 -31.53
N PHE A 485 -25.12 13.75 -31.88
CA PHE A 485 -23.75 14.22 -31.65
C PHE A 485 -23.30 15.28 -32.68
N PRO A 486 -22.41 16.23 -32.31
CA PRO A 486 -21.80 17.16 -33.26
C PRO A 486 -21.14 16.44 -34.44
N LYS A 487 -21.26 16.98 -35.65
CA LYS A 487 -20.60 16.40 -36.83
C LYS A 487 -19.08 16.56 -36.75
N VAL A 488 -18.35 15.68 -37.42
CA VAL A 488 -16.89 15.81 -37.59
C VAL A 488 -16.64 16.76 -38.76
N GLU A 489 -16.51 18.06 -38.47
CA GLU A 489 -16.36 19.13 -39.48
C GLU A 489 -14.89 19.43 -39.85
N HIS A 490 -13.93 18.82 -39.16
CA HIS A 490 -12.50 19.05 -39.39
C HIS A 490 -11.94 18.20 -40.54
N ASN A 491 -10.88 18.70 -41.19
CA ASN A 491 -10.19 17.99 -42.26
C ASN A 491 -9.44 16.76 -41.73
N VAL A 492 -10.11 15.60 -41.76
CA VAL A 492 -9.62 14.32 -41.25
C VAL A 492 -8.31 13.88 -41.92
N GLU A 493 -8.08 14.27 -43.18
CA GLU A 493 -6.92 13.86 -43.98
C GLU A 493 -5.58 14.22 -43.31
N ASN A 494 -5.52 15.37 -42.61
CA ASN A 494 -4.30 15.84 -41.95
C ASN A 494 -4.11 15.32 -40.52
N LEU A 495 -5.15 14.77 -39.85
CA LEU A 495 -5.04 14.33 -38.45
C LEU A 495 -4.01 13.22 -38.27
N LEU A 496 -3.95 12.27 -39.20
CA LEU A 496 -2.99 11.17 -39.15
C LEU A 496 -1.56 11.65 -39.38
N CYS A 497 -1.35 12.55 -40.34
CA CYS A 497 -0.06 13.16 -40.65
C CYS A 497 0.48 13.93 -39.44
N ASN A 498 -0.34 14.79 -38.81
CA ASN A 498 0.07 15.55 -37.63
C ASN A 498 0.52 14.65 -36.46
N ILE A 499 -0.16 13.52 -36.23
CA ILE A 499 0.25 12.52 -35.22
C ILE A 499 1.58 11.87 -35.63
N GLN A 500 1.74 11.48 -36.89
CA GLN A 500 2.98 10.89 -37.41
C GLN A 500 4.16 11.86 -37.34
N ASP A 501 3.95 13.16 -37.57
CA ASP A 501 4.99 14.19 -37.49
C ASP A 501 5.46 14.43 -36.04
N HIS A 502 4.55 14.51 -35.07
CA HIS A 502 4.93 14.56 -33.65
C HIS A 502 5.69 13.31 -33.22
N LEU A 503 5.26 12.13 -33.67
CA LEU A 503 5.97 10.87 -33.42
C LEU A 503 7.33 10.81 -34.12
N GLN A 504 7.50 11.40 -35.31
CA GLN A 504 8.80 11.52 -35.97
C GLN A 504 9.74 12.48 -35.22
N ALA A 505 9.22 13.60 -34.72
CA ALA A 505 9.96 14.58 -33.93
C ALA A 505 10.36 14.07 -32.52
N GLU A 506 9.69 13.04 -32.01
CA GLU A 506 10.04 12.38 -30.74
C GLU A 506 10.65 10.99 -31.00
N GLN A 507 11.97 10.94 -31.16
CA GLN A 507 12.69 9.68 -31.47
C GLN A 507 13.06 8.85 -30.24
N ASP A 508 12.88 9.40 -29.03
CA ASP A 508 13.36 8.82 -27.77
C ASP A 508 12.26 8.38 -26.81
N CYS A 509 11.02 8.26 -27.29
CA CYS A 509 9.91 7.70 -26.53
C CYS A 509 9.21 6.57 -27.30
N ASN A 510 9.07 5.40 -26.67
CA ASN A 510 8.39 4.23 -27.21
C ASN A 510 7.10 3.94 -26.43
N LEU A 511 6.03 3.53 -27.12
CA LEU A 511 4.80 3.04 -26.48
C LEU A 511 4.90 1.53 -26.25
N VAL A 512 4.97 1.10 -24.99
CA VAL A 512 5.03 -0.32 -24.63
C VAL A 512 3.62 -0.78 -24.26
N VAL A 513 3.09 -1.76 -24.98
CA VAL A 513 1.70 -2.23 -24.83
C VAL A 513 1.70 -3.60 -24.18
N LEU A 514 1.30 -3.66 -22.90
CA LEU A 514 1.05 -4.91 -22.19
C LEU A 514 -0.37 -5.37 -22.53
N ASP A 515 -0.48 -6.57 -23.09
CA ASP A 515 -1.72 -7.10 -23.66
C ASP A 515 -2.26 -8.28 -22.83
N ASP A 516 -3.39 -8.07 -22.15
CA ASP A 516 -3.99 -9.04 -21.21
C ASP A 516 -4.63 -10.26 -21.89
N ASP A 517 -4.74 -10.24 -23.23
CA ASP A 517 -5.34 -11.27 -24.09
C ASP A 517 -4.75 -11.13 -25.50
N PRO A 518 -4.30 -12.21 -26.17
CA PRO A 518 -3.58 -12.19 -27.47
C PRO A 518 -4.28 -11.46 -28.63
N THR A 519 -5.56 -11.13 -28.47
CA THR A 519 -6.35 -10.41 -29.48
C THR A 519 -6.05 -8.90 -29.59
N GLY A 520 -5.30 -8.28 -28.67
CA GLY A 520 -5.17 -6.81 -28.60
C GLY A 520 -4.42 -6.14 -29.74
N THR A 521 -3.59 -6.89 -30.47
CA THR A 521 -2.95 -6.47 -31.73
C THR A 521 -3.94 -6.11 -32.86
N GLN A 522 -5.24 -6.39 -32.65
CA GLN A 522 -6.39 -6.14 -33.52
C GLN A 522 -6.31 -4.98 -34.52
N THR A 523 -6.08 -3.74 -34.07
CA THR A 523 -6.17 -2.54 -34.94
C THR A 523 -4.82 -2.08 -35.49
N CYS A 524 -3.74 -2.84 -35.23
CA CYS A 524 -2.39 -2.45 -35.58
C CYS A 524 -1.86 -3.26 -36.77
N HIS A 525 -0.87 -2.68 -37.46
CA HIS A 525 -0.07 -3.37 -38.46
C HIS A 525 1.35 -2.80 -38.46
N ASP A 526 2.26 -3.54 -39.05
CA ASP A 526 3.68 -3.24 -39.18
C ASP A 526 4.44 -3.01 -37.85
N ILE A 527 3.87 -3.49 -36.75
CA ILE A 527 4.39 -3.46 -35.38
C ILE A 527 4.80 -4.86 -34.90
N ASN A 528 5.74 -4.94 -33.95
CA ASN A 528 6.15 -6.19 -33.32
C ASN A 528 5.29 -6.54 -32.10
N VAL A 529 5.07 -7.84 -31.90
CA VAL A 529 4.52 -8.44 -30.69
C VAL A 529 5.51 -9.47 -30.13
N LEU A 530 5.79 -9.35 -28.84
CA LEU A 530 6.64 -10.25 -28.07
C LEU A 530 5.78 -11.17 -27.20
N THR A 531 6.24 -12.40 -27.00
CA THR A 531 5.65 -13.37 -26.06
C THR A 531 6.57 -13.66 -24.87
N MET A 532 7.76 -13.06 -24.87
CA MET A 532 8.77 -13.14 -23.82
C MET A 532 9.30 -11.73 -23.54
N TRP A 533 9.85 -11.51 -22.35
CA TRP A 533 10.25 -10.19 -21.84
C TRP A 533 11.67 -10.20 -21.26
N ASP A 534 12.58 -10.95 -21.89
CA ASP A 534 14.01 -10.89 -21.59
C ASP A 534 14.55 -9.48 -21.86
N VAL A 535 15.40 -8.98 -20.96
CA VAL A 535 15.94 -7.61 -21.04
C VAL A 535 16.69 -7.36 -22.35
N ASP A 536 17.44 -8.35 -22.87
CA ASP A 536 18.12 -8.24 -24.16
C ASP A 536 17.16 -8.16 -25.36
N LEU A 537 16.06 -8.91 -25.34
CA LEU A 537 15.01 -8.86 -26.38
C LEU A 537 14.30 -7.51 -26.36
N LEU A 538 13.91 -7.03 -25.18
CA LEU A 538 13.30 -5.72 -25.00
C LEU A 538 14.25 -4.60 -25.43
N ALA A 539 15.53 -4.69 -25.08
CA ALA A 539 16.55 -3.74 -25.52
C ALA A 539 16.81 -3.78 -27.04
N SER A 540 16.52 -4.90 -27.71
CA SER A 540 16.53 -4.97 -29.19
C SER A 540 15.36 -4.19 -29.80
N GLU A 541 14.17 -4.21 -29.20
CA GLU A 541 13.01 -3.42 -29.66
C GLU A 541 13.19 -1.91 -29.39
N PHE A 542 13.75 -1.53 -28.23
CA PHE A 542 14.09 -0.13 -27.94
C PHE A 542 15.18 0.45 -28.87
N ARG A 543 16.07 -0.40 -29.41
CA ARG A 543 17.05 -0.02 -30.46
C ARG A 543 16.46 -0.03 -31.86
N SER A 544 15.25 -0.56 -32.05
CA SER A 544 14.58 -0.60 -33.36
C SER A 544 14.09 0.79 -33.78
N LYS A 545 13.65 0.92 -35.04
CA LYS A 545 12.97 2.14 -35.53
C LYS A 545 11.48 2.19 -35.17
N SER A 546 10.94 1.19 -34.46
CA SER A 546 9.51 1.16 -34.12
C SER A 546 9.16 2.21 -33.05
N LYS A 547 7.97 2.80 -33.15
CA LYS A 547 7.42 3.74 -32.16
C LYS A 547 6.72 3.05 -30.98
N GLY A 548 6.54 1.74 -31.06
CA GLY A 548 6.02 0.93 -29.97
C GLY A 548 6.11 -0.56 -30.27
N PHE A 549 5.78 -1.39 -29.29
CA PHE A 549 5.67 -2.85 -29.44
C PHE A 549 4.71 -3.42 -28.40
N PHE A 550 4.14 -4.59 -28.70
CA PHE A 550 3.28 -5.33 -27.80
C PHE A 550 4.09 -6.36 -27.01
N ILE A 551 3.70 -6.60 -25.76
CA ILE A 551 4.10 -7.75 -24.94
C ILE A 551 2.81 -8.47 -24.56
N LEU A 552 2.63 -9.70 -25.06
CA LEU A 552 1.52 -10.56 -24.66
C LEU A 552 1.77 -11.04 -23.23
N THR A 553 0.96 -10.56 -22.28
CA THR A 553 1.02 -11.02 -20.88
C THR A 553 0.09 -12.21 -20.66
N ASN A 554 -1.07 -12.24 -21.35
CA ASN A 554 -2.17 -13.17 -21.09
C ASN A 554 -2.60 -13.18 -19.61
N SER A 555 -2.39 -12.06 -18.89
CA SER A 555 -2.62 -11.93 -17.44
C SER A 555 -4.05 -12.27 -17.01
N ARG A 556 -5.03 -12.12 -17.91
CA ARG A 556 -6.43 -12.49 -17.68
C ARG A 556 -6.64 -13.99 -17.44
N ALA A 557 -5.69 -14.84 -17.82
CA ALA A 557 -5.71 -16.29 -17.52
C ALA A 557 -5.20 -16.63 -16.11
N LEU A 558 -4.57 -15.68 -15.40
CA LEU A 558 -3.94 -15.90 -14.09
C LEU A 558 -4.81 -15.42 -12.92
N PRO A 559 -4.62 -15.96 -11.70
CA PRO A 559 -5.12 -15.36 -10.46
C PRO A 559 -4.60 -13.92 -10.23
N PRO A 560 -5.32 -13.05 -9.49
CA PRO A 560 -4.96 -11.62 -9.35
C PRO A 560 -3.54 -11.36 -8.80
N ASN A 561 -3.08 -12.16 -7.83
CA ASN A 561 -1.73 -12.03 -7.27
C ASN A 561 -0.62 -12.45 -8.25
N GLU A 562 -0.88 -13.44 -9.10
CA GLU A 562 0.04 -13.89 -10.14
C GLU A 562 0.08 -12.89 -11.30
N ALA A 563 -1.07 -12.35 -11.71
CA ALA A 563 -1.15 -11.24 -12.66
C ALA A 563 -0.38 -9.99 -12.17
N ARG A 564 -0.55 -9.59 -10.91
CA ARG A 564 0.23 -8.50 -10.28
C ARG A 564 1.73 -8.78 -10.32
N THR A 565 2.12 -10.02 -10.03
CA THR A 565 3.54 -10.43 -10.01
C THR A 565 4.16 -10.39 -11.40
N LEU A 566 3.47 -10.95 -12.40
CA LEU A 566 3.86 -10.95 -13.81
C LEU A 566 4.00 -9.52 -14.37
N VAL A 567 3.00 -8.67 -14.17
CA VAL A 567 3.04 -7.29 -14.69
C VAL A 567 4.15 -6.48 -14.02
N SER A 568 4.37 -6.65 -12.71
CA SER A 568 5.51 -6.02 -12.02
C SER A 568 6.87 -6.60 -12.43
N GLU A 569 6.96 -7.83 -12.93
CA GLU A 569 8.19 -8.37 -13.56
C GLU A 569 8.43 -7.75 -14.93
N ILE A 570 7.44 -7.80 -15.83
CA ILE A 570 7.53 -7.22 -17.17
C ILE A 570 7.92 -5.73 -17.08
N LEU A 571 7.30 -4.96 -16.18
CA LEU A 571 7.60 -3.54 -15.99
C LEU A 571 9.02 -3.26 -15.44
N ARG A 572 9.60 -4.17 -14.64
CA ARG A 572 11.01 -4.08 -14.23
C ARG A 572 11.94 -4.32 -15.41
N ASN A 573 11.70 -5.39 -16.18
CA ASN A 573 12.53 -5.73 -17.34
C ASN A 573 12.44 -4.66 -18.45
N VAL A 574 11.24 -4.09 -18.67
CA VAL A 574 11.02 -2.97 -19.58
C VAL A 574 11.78 -1.72 -19.13
N SER A 575 11.72 -1.36 -17.84
CA SER A 575 12.50 -0.24 -17.28
C SER A 575 14.00 -0.44 -17.49
N GLN A 576 14.52 -1.63 -17.12
CA GLN A 576 15.94 -1.96 -17.27
C GLN A 576 16.40 -1.91 -18.75
N ALA A 577 15.57 -2.40 -19.67
CA ALA A 577 15.86 -2.35 -21.11
C ALA A 577 15.82 -0.93 -21.69
N ALA A 578 14.94 -0.07 -21.18
CA ALA A 578 14.86 1.34 -21.53
C ALA A 578 16.11 2.11 -21.04
N ASP A 579 16.51 1.90 -19.78
CA ASP A 579 17.73 2.46 -19.19
C ASP A 579 18.99 2.00 -19.95
N MET A 580 19.09 0.70 -20.27
CA MET A 580 20.17 0.10 -21.10
C MET A 580 20.23 0.62 -22.55
N THR A 581 19.25 1.41 -22.99
CA THR A 581 19.19 1.98 -24.34
C THR A 581 19.06 3.51 -24.35
N GLY A 582 18.97 4.15 -23.18
CA GLY A 582 18.74 5.59 -23.05
C GLY A 582 17.37 6.06 -23.55
N LYS A 583 16.40 5.15 -23.72
CA LYS A 583 15.07 5.44 -24.23
C LYS A 583 14.08 5.70 -23.10
N LYS A 584 13.06 6.51 -23.38
CA LYS A 584 11.89 6.70 -22.51
C LYS A 584 10.75 5.83 -23.02
N PHE A 585 9.77 5.57 -22.16
CA PHE A 585 8.57 4.85 -22.55
C PHE A 585 7.32 5.35 -21.83
N GLU A 586 6.17 5.09 -22.43
CA GLU A 586 4.86 5.11 -21.79
C GLU A 586 4.24 3.71 -21.88
N VAL A 587 3.39 3.35 -20.91
CA VAL A 587 2.79 2.01 -20.82
C VAL A 587 1.29 2.05 -21.10
N VAL A 588 0.84 1.22 -22.02
CA VAL A 588 -0.57 0.87 -22.19
C VAL A 588 -0.82 -0.50 -21.55
N LEU A 589 -1.66 -0.53 -20.52
CA LEU A 589 -2.25 -1.76 -19.99
C LEU A 589 -3.51 -2.04 -20.81
N ARG A 590 -3.37 -2.61 -22.02
CA ARG A 590 -4.51 -2.89 -22.89
C ARG A 590 -5.38 -3.97 -22.26
N GLY A 591 -6.70 -3.74 -22.25
CA GLY A 591 -7.69 -4.64 -21.66
C GLY A 591 -8.81 -5.02 -22.63
N ASP A 592 -9.78 -5.79 -22.14
CA ASP A 592 -11.00 -6.09 -22.89
C ASP A 592 -11.86 -4.82 -23.07
N SER A 593 -12.24 -4.53 -24.32
CA SER A 593 -13.25 -3.52 -24.66
C SER A 593 -14.63 -3.75 -24.00
N THR A 594 -14.86 -4.95 -23.46
CA THR A 594 -16.04 -5.32 -22.64
C THR A 594 -15.76 -5.29 -21.14
N LEU A 595 -14.74 -4.52 -20.71
CA LEU A 595 -14.45 -4.14 -19.32
C LEU A 595 -14.08 -5.29 -18.36
N ARG A 596 -13.50 -6.37 -18.90
CA ARG A 596 -12.99 -7.52 -18.16
C ARG A 596 -11.46 -7.45 -18.04
N GLY A 597 -10.91 -8.12 -17.02
CA GLY A 597 -9.48 -8.12 -16.66
C GLY A 597 -9.19 -7.57 -15.26
N HIS A 598 -7.94 -7.72 -14.83
CA HIS A 598 -7.44 -7.35 -13.49
C HIS A 598 -7.18 -5.84 -13.38
N PHE A 599 -8.25 -5.03 -13.40
CA PHE A 599 -8.15 -3.58 -13.50
C PHE A 599 -7.32 -2.93 -12.38
N LEU A 600 -7.61 -3.25 -11.12
CA LEU A 600 -6.93 -2.61 -9.98
C LEU A 600 -5.50 -3.17 -9.84
N GLU A 601 -5.31 -4.47 -10.03
CA GLU A 601 -4.03 -5.12 -9.80
C GLU A 601 -2.98 -4.71 -10.82
N GLU A 602 -3.35 -4.57 -12.09
CA GLU A 602 -2.42 -4.12 -13.14
C GLU A 602 -2.09 -2.63 -12.99
N VAL A 603 -3.06 -1.80 -12.58
CA VAL A 603 -2.87 -0.37 -12.22
C VAL A 603 -1.92 -0.22 -11.03
N GLU A 604 -2.12 -0.99 -9.97
CA GLU A 604 -1.29 -0.93 -8.77
C GLU A 604 0.09 -1.58 -9.00
N SER A 605 0.22 -2.59 -9.88
CA SER A 605 1.54 -3.04 -10.37
C SER A 605 2.30 -1.95 -11.10
N TYR A 606 1.63 -1.14 -11.92
CA TYR A 606 2.26 0.01 -12.56
C TYR A 606 2.70 1.05 -11.53
N ILE A 607 1.85 1.38 -10.55
CA ILE A 607 2.17 2.35 -9.50
C ILE A 607 3.33 1.87 -8.61
N ASP A 608 3.34 0.60 -8.18
CA ASP A 608 4.42 0.02 -7.36
C ASP A 608 5.77 -0.05 -8.12
N THR A 609 5.75 -0.14 -9.46
CA THR A 609 6.97 -0.40 -10.27
C THR A 609 7.51 0.82 -10.99
N ILE A 610 6.63 1.66 -11.55
CA ILE A 610 6.94 2.84 -12.37
C ILE A 610 6.64 4.15 -11.59
N GLY A 611 5.92 4.07 -10.47
CA GLY A 611 5.40 5.21 -9.72
C GLY A 611 4.12 5.78 -10.34
N SER A 612 3.35 6.53 -9.56
CA SER A 612 2.07 7.11 -10.01
C SER A 612 2.22 7.97 -11.29
N PRO A 613 1.31 7.84 -12.27
CA PRO A 613 1.20 8.78 -13.38
C PRO A 613 0.58 10.10 -12.89
N ASP A 614 0.58 11.13 -13.73
CA ASP A 614 -0.18 12.36 -13.47
C ASP A 614 -1.68 12.15 -13.74
N ALA A 615 -2.04 11.35 -14.74
CA ALA A 615 -3.39 10.82 -14.94
C ALA A 615 -3.40 9.43 -15.61
N TRP A 616 -4.41 8.64 -15.28
CA TRP A 616 -4.79 7.41 -15.98
C TRP A 616 -5.83 7.72 -17.06
N ILE A 617 -5.59 7.30 -18.30
CA ILE A 617 -6.53 7.48 -19.40
C ILE A 617 -7.32 6.19 -19.60
N LEU A 618 -8.65 6.25 -19.44
CA LEU A 618 -9.56 5.12 -19.62
C LEU A 618 -10.32 5.26 -20.95
N ALA A 619 -9.92 4.48 -21.96
CA ALA A 619 -10.44 4.57 -23.33
C ALA A 619 -10.79 3.17 -23.91
N PRO A 620 -11.88 2.52 -23.47
CA PRO A 620 -12.23 1.15 -23.85
C PRO A 620 -12.84 0.98 -25.26
N PHE A 621 -13.02 2.07 -26.03
CA PHE A 621 -13.52 2.06 -27.41
C PHE A 621 -12.76 1.10 -28.33
N PHE A 622 -13.52 0.38 -29.18
CA PHE A 622 -12.99 -0.49 -30.23
C PHE A 622 -13.97 -0.55 -31.41
N GLY A 623 -13.79 0.39 -32.35
CA GLY A 623 -14.68 0.60 -33.51
C GLY A 623 -14.91 -0.65 -34.38
N PRO A 624 -13.87 -1.34 -34.89
CA PRO A 624 -14.03 -2.57 -35.66
C PRO A 624 -14.64 -3.75 -34.89
N GLY A 625 -14.70 -3.65 -33.55
CA GLY A 625 -15.42 -4.59 -32.71
C GLY A 625 -16.88 -4.19 -32.45
N VAL A 626 -17.34 -3.01 -32.85
CA VAL A 626 -18.63 -2.42 -32.45
C VAL A 626 -18.72 -2.24 -30.92
N ARG A 627 -17.67 -1.70 -30.30
CA ARG A 627 -17.67 -1.28 -28.88
C ARG A 627 -17.47 0.23 -28.78
N TYR A 628 -18.42 0.91 -28.14
CA TYR A 628 -18.56 2.36 -28.14
C TYR A 628 -18.64 2.92 -26.72
N THR A 629 -18.18 4.17 -26.55
CA THR A 629 -18.22 4.89 -25.27
C THR A 629 -18.95 6.22 -25.49
N ILE A 630 -20.13 6.36 -24.88
CA ILE A 630 -21.08 7.47 -25.07
C ILE A 630 -21.59 7.90 -23.70
N ASP A 631 -21.49 9.19 -23.37
CA ASP A 631 -21.90 9.77 -22.08
C ASP A 631 -21.34 9.01 -20.85
N ASP A 632 -20.07 8.63 -20.97
CA ASP A 632 -19.30 7.76 -20.07
C ASP A 632 -19.83 6.32 -19.96
N VAL A 633 -20.84 5.92 -20.72
CA VAL A 633 -21.40 4.56 -20.76
C VAL A 633 -20.74 3.73 -21.86
N GLN A 634 -20.29 2.53 -21.52
CA GLN A 634 -19.76 1.56 -22.46
C GLN A 634 -20.88 0.68 -23.05
N TYR A 635 -20.90 0.57 -24.38
CA TYR A 635 -21.85 -0.22 -25.15
C TYR A 635 -21.15 -1.30 -25.99
N VAL A 636 -21.87 -2.40 -26.23
CA VAL A 636 -21.52 -3.45 -27.19
C VAL A 636 -22.65 -3.56 -28.21
N GLY A 637 -22.36 -3.36 -29.49
CA GLY A 637 -23.37 -3.45 -30.54
C GLY A 637 -23.67 -4.89 -30.98
N ASP A 638 -24.94 -5.14 -31.29
CA ASP A 638 -25.42 -6.25 -32.11
C ASP A 638 -26.33 -5.66 -33.20
N ARG A 639 -25.88 -5.74 -34.46
CA ARG A 639 -26.51 -5.06 -35.62
C ARG A 639 -26.56 -3.53 -35.39
N ASP A 640 -27.74 -2.91 -35.50
CA ASP A 640 -27.94 -1.46 -35.23
C ASP A 640 -28.27 -1.17 -33.75
N THR A 641 -28.38 -2.19 -32.89
CA THR A 641 -28.74 -2.05 -31.48
C THR A 641 -27.49 -2.06 -30.59
N LEU A 642 -27.31 -1.02 -29.78
CA LEU A 642 -26.26 -0.92 -28.77
C LEU A 642 -26.79 -1.44 -27.43
N ILE A 643 -26.12 -2.43 -26.86
CA ILE A 643 -26.46 -3.01 -25.56
C ILE A 643 -25.47 -2.46 -24.51
N PRO A 644 -25.93 -1.81 -23.42
CA PRO A 644 -25.06 -1.40 -22.31
C PRO A 644 -24.26 -2.58 -21.78
N ALA A 645 -22.96 -2.39 -21.52
CA ALA A 645 -22.02 -3.48 -21.25
C ALA A 645 -22.49 -4.40 -20.09
N ALA A 646 -23.10 -3.85 -19.04
CA ALA A 646 -23.66 -4.60 -17.91
C ALA A 646 -24.84 -5.52 -18.26
N LYS A 647 -25.62 -5.19 -19.29
CA LYS A 647 -26.74 -6.02 -19.76
C LYS A 647 -26.26 -7.17 -20.68
N THR A 648 -24.98 -7.18 -21.08
CA THR A 648 -24.38 -8.27 -21.89
C THR A 648 -23.98 -9.51 -21.05
N PRO A 649 -23.75 -10.68 -21.69
CA PRO A 649 -23.16 -11.83 -21.00
C PRO A 649 -21.75 -11.60 -20.43
N PHE A 650 -20.99 -10.60 -20.92
CA PHE A 650 -19.62 -10.34 -20.48
C PHE A 650 -19.57 -9.77 -19.05
N ALA A 651 -20.58 -9.02 -18.63
CA ALA A 651 -20.69 -8.53 -17.26
C ALA A 651 -21.01 -9.63 -16.23
N LYS A 652 -21.55 -10.77 -16.71
CA LYS A 652 -21.89 -11.96 -15.90
C LYS A 652 -20.75 -12.98 -15.82
N ASP A 653 -19.53 -12.56 -16.20
CA ASP A 653 -18.30 -13.34 -16.10
C ASP A 653 -18.00 -13.68 -14.62
N ARG A 654 -17.75 -14.96 -14.33
CA ARG A 654 -17.57 -15.47 -12.96
C ARG A 654 -16.34 -14.90 -12.25
N THR A 655 -15.32 -14.48 -13.00
CA THR A 655 -14.07 -13.95 -12.46
C THR A 655 -14.01 -12.43 -12.58
N PHE A 656 -14.46 -11.88 -13.71
CA PHE A 656 -14.26 -10.47 -14.04
C PHE A 656 -15.53 -9.60 -14.00
N GLY A 657 -16.67 -10.18 -13.62
CA GLY A 657 -17.98 -9.54 -13.66
C GLY A 657 -18.12 -8.19 -12.94
N TYR A 658 -19.16 -7.46 -13.32
CA TYR A 658 -19.49 -6.10 -12.91
C TYR A 658 -20.98 -5.82 -13.15
N ARG A 659 -21.49 -4.70 -12.65
CA ARG A 659 -22.91 -4.32 -12.73
C ARG A 659 -23.16 -2.95 -13.36
N SER A 660 -22.21 -2.01 -13.32
CA SER A 660 -22.39 -0.74 -14.04
C SER A 660 -21.90 -0.79 -15.48
N SER A 661 -22.60 -0.09 -16.37
CA SER A 661 -22.11 0.24 -17.73
C SER A 661 -21.46 1.62 -17.79
N ASN A 662 -21.69 2.50 -16.80
CA ASN A 662 -21.04 3.80 -16.71
C ASN A 662 -19.61 3.63 -16.19
N LEU A 663 -18.63 4.15 -16.90
CA LEU A 663 -17.21 3.96 -16.58
C LEU A 663 -16.79 4.64 -15.27
N ARG A 664 -17.49 5.69 -14.83
CA ARG A 664 -17.27 6.33 -13.52
C ARG A 664 -17.65 5.41 -12.38
N GLU A 665 -18.84 4.83 -12.47
CA GLU A 665 -19.35 3.85 -11.50
C GLU A 665 -18.57 2.54 -11.57
N TRP A 666 -18.22 2.06 -12.76
CA TRP A 666 -17.45 0.84 -12.98
C TRP A 666 -16.03 0.95 -12.39
N VAL A 667 -15.35 2.08 -12.55
CA VAL A 667 -14.06 2.34 -11.87
C VAL A 667 -14.23 2.17 -10.36
N ARG A 668 -15.27 2.77 -9.78
CA ARG A 668 -15.56 2.67 -8.33
C ARG A 668 -15.99 1.26 -7.90
N GLU A 669 -16.67 0.52 -8.77
CA GLU A 669 -17.03 -0.88 -8.53
C GLU A 669 -15.80 -1.81 -8.52
N LYS A 670 -14.90 -1.65 -9.48
CA LYS A 670 -13.70 -2.51 -9.59
C LYS A 670 -12.54 -2.09 -8.68
N ALA A 671 -12.51 -0.83 -8.23
CA ALA A 671 -11.42 -0.29 -7.40
C ALA A 671 -11.83 0.07 -5.95
N GLY A 672 -13.12 -0.02 -5.61
CA GLY A 672 -13.61 0.27 -4.26
C GLY A 672 -13.37 1.72 -3.83
N SER A 673 -12.76 1.92 -2.65
CA SER A 673 -12.43 3.24 -2.11
C SER A 673 -11.20 3.90 -2.75
N ARG A 674 -10.53 3.25 -3.71
CA ARG A 674 -9.29 3.74 -4.34
C ARG A 674 -9.45 5.04 -5.13
N PHE A 675 -10.65 5.31 -5.64
CA PHE A 675 -11.01 6.52 -6.38
C PHE A 675 -12.38 7.03 -5.91
N SER A 676 -12.46 8.32 -5.59
CA SER A 676 -13.73 9.02 -5.33
C SER A 676 -14.32 9.57 -6.63
N SER A 677 -15.57 10.05 -6.58
CA SER A 677 -16.21 10.73 -7.72
C SER A 677 -15.48 12.01 -8.18
N LYS A 678 -14.58 12.56 -7.35
CA LYS A 678 -13.75 13.75 -7.68
C LYS A 678 -12.46 13.39 -8.41
N ASP A 679 -11.99 12.16 -8.25
CA ASP A 679 -10.76 11.65 -8.89
C ASP A 679 -11.01 11.16 -10.33
N ILE A 680 -12.26 11.21 -10.80
CA ILE A 680 -12.70 10.69 -12.10
C ILE A 680 -13.33 11.83 -12.90
N LEU A 681 -12.65 12.26 -13.96
CA LEU A 681 -13.17 13.20 -14.96
C LEU A 681 -13.45 12.49 -16.29
N SER A 682 -14.07 13.19 -17.23
CA SER A 682 -14.26 12.69 -18.59
C SER A 682 -14.13 13.76 -19.66
N VAL A 683 -13.81 13.29 -20.86
CA VAL A 683 -13.81 14.02 -22.12
C VAL A 683 -14.99 13.52 -22.95
N THR A 684 -15.97 14.39 -23.22
CA THR A 684 -17.18 14.05 -24.00
C THR A 684 -16.91 14.10 -25.50
N LEU A 685 -17.92 13.74 -26.31
CA LEU A 685 -17.81 13.87 -27.77
C LEU A 685 -17.75 15.34 -28.21
N GLU A 686 -18.33 16.25 -27.44
CA GLU A 686 -18.35 17.71 -27.66
C GLU A 686 -16.99 18.33 -27.32
N ASP A 687 -16.36 17.92 -26.20
CA ASP A 687 -14.97 18.30 -25.89
C ASP A 687 -14.03 17.92 -27.05
N ILE A 688 -14.21 16.74 -27.64
CA ILE A 688 -13.37 16.23 -28.74
C ILE A 688 -13.68 16.92 -30.08
N ARG A 689 -14.95 17.06 -30.44
CA ARG A 689 -15.38 17.51 -31.79
C ARG A 689 -15.52 19.02 -31.93
N LEU A 690 -15.77 19.74 -30.83
CA LEU A 690 -15.97 21.20 -30.81
C LEU A 690 -14.90 21.91 -29.98
N GLY A 691 -14.49 21.33 -28.84
CA GLY A 691 -13.51 21.93 -27.93
C GLY A 691 -12.04 21.77 -28.34
N GLY A 692 -11.74 20.70 -29.09
CA GLY A 692 -10.42 20.43 -29.66
C GLY A 692 -9.28 20.39 -28.64
N ILE A 693 -8.08 20.83 -29.05
CA ILE A 693 -6.86 20.79 -28.22
C ILE A 693 -7.07 21.54 -26.88
N SER A 694 -7.74 22.69 -26.89
CA SER A 694 -7.87 23.55 -25.70
C SER A 694 -8.77 22.93 -24.63
N ALA A 695 -9.91 22.35 -25.00
CA ALA A 695 -10.78 21.66 -24.04
C ALA A 695 -10.09 20.42 -23.45
N ILE A 696 -9.42 19.63 -24.30
CA ILE A 696 -8.70 18.43 -23.86
C ILE A 696 -7.50 18.78 -22.96
N GLU A 697 -6.78 19.87 -23.24
CA GLU A 697 -5.74 20.40 -22.37
C GLU A 697 -6.29 20.79 -20.98
N GLN A 698 -7.43 21.52 -20.94
CA GLN A 698 -8.06 21.88 -19.67
C GLN A 698 -8.50 20.65 -18.88
N LYS A 699 -9.14 19.65 -19.53
CA LYS A 699 -9.53 18.40 -18.85
C LYS A 699 -8.32 17.66 -18.29
N LEU A 700 -7.24 17.51 -19.08
CA LEU A 700 -6.01 16.83 -18.64
C LEU A 700 -5.32 17.52 -17.46
N LEU A 701 -5.37 18.86 -17.38
CA LEU A 701 -4.78 19.64 -16.28
C LEU A 701 -5.66 19.72 -15.02
N LEU A 702 -6.94 19.37 -15.11
CA LEU A 702 -7.89 19.38 -13.99
C LEU A 702 -8.02 18.03 -13.28
N VAL A 703 -7.49 16.93 -13.84
CA VAL A 703 -7.50 15.60 -13.20
C VAL A 703 -6.60 15.64 -11.95
N PRO A 704 -7.08 15.23 -10.76
CA PRO A 704 -6.22 15.08 -9.57
C PRO A 704 -5.08 14.09 -9.85
N LYS A 705 -3.89 14.33 -9.29
CA LYS A 705 -2.69 13.54 -9.63
C LYS A 705 -2.89 12.04 -9.39
N GLY A 706 -2.82 11.25 -10.46
CA GLY A 706 -3.04 9.80 -10.43
C GLY A 706 -4.52 9.38 -10.49
N GLY A 707 -5.44 10.32 -10.67
CA GLY A 707 -6.86 10.10 -10.98
C GLY A 707 -7.08 9.63 -12.43
N ILE A 708 -8.35 9.49 -12.81
CA ILE A 708 -8.77 8.89 -14.08
C ILE A 708 -9.47 9.90 -14.99
N LEU A 709 -9.13 9.88 -16.28
CA LEU A 709 -9.81 10.58 -17.35
C LEU A 709 -10.44 9.58 -18.32
N ILE A 710 -11.77 9.51 -18.34
CA ILE A 710 -12.55 8.71 -19.29
C ILE A 710 -12.61 9.43 -20.65
N VAL A 711 -12.49 8.68 -21.74
CA VAL A 711 -12.53 9.24 -23.11
C VAL A 711 -13.67 8.61 -23.92
N ASN A 712 -14.63 9.42 -24.33
CA ASN A 712 -15.77 8.99 -25.14
C ASN A 712 -15.41 8.90 -26.64
N ALA A 713 -15.97 7.92 -27.36
CA ALA A 713 -15.76 7.74 -28.79
C ALA A 713 -16.82 6.82 -29.43
N VAL A 714 -17.23 7.18 -30.65
CA VAL A 714 -18.01 6.33 -31.57
C VAL A 714 -17.31 6.07 -32.90
N LEU A 715 -16.24 6.82 -33.23
CA LEU A 715 -15.44 6.68 -34.46
C LEU A 715 -13.93 6.67 -34.15
N THR A 716 -13.12 6.05 -35.02
CA THR A 716 -11.63 6.11 -34.94
C THR A 716 -11.15 7.56 -34.92
N GLU A 717 -11.84 8.45 -35.63
CA GLU A 717 -11.58 9.88 -35.72
C GLU A 717 -11.66 10.55 -34.35
N ASN A 718 -12.53 10.08 -33.44
CA ASN A 718 -12.62 10.64 -32.08
C ASN A 718 -11.37 10.26 -31.26
N MET A 719 -10.86 9.04 -31.41
CA MET A 719 -9.59 8.63 -30.79
C MET A 719 -8.37 9.37 -31.41
N ARG A 720 -8.38 9.64 -32.72
CA ARG A 720 -7.35 10.46 -33.39
C ARG A 720 -7.37 11.91 -32.89
N MET A 721 -8.55 12.53 -32.85
CA MET A 721 -8.75 13.90 -32.34
C MET A 721 -8.43 14.03 -30.85
N PHE A 722 -8.47 12.96 -30.05
CA PHE A 722 -7.95 12.94 -28.68
C PHE A 722 -6.43 12.69 -28.61
N SER A 723 -5.90 11.80 -29.44
CA SER A 723 -4.48 11.37 -29.41
C SER A 723 -3.49 12.48 -29.78
N LEU A 724 -3.89 13.41 -30.66
CA LEU A 724 -3.06 14.53 -31.08
C LEU A 724 -2.87 15.58 -29.94
N PRO A 725 -3.93 16.15 -29.32
CA PRO A 725 -3.83 16.97 -28.11
C PRO A 725 -3.06 16.29 -26.98
N LEU A 726 -3.31 15.00 -26.72
CA LEU A 726 -2.63 14.23 -25.68
C LEU A 726 -1.09 14.24 -25.86
N LEU A 727 -0.62 14.06 -27.10
CA LEU A 727 0.81 14.13 -27.44
C LEU A 727 1.41 15.52 -27.16
N GLU A 728 0.68 16.58 -27.52
CA GLU A 728 1.10 17.97 -27.36
C GLU A 728 1.11 18.42 -25.90
N VAL A 729 0.02 18.19 -25.16
CA VAL A 729 -0.15 18.57 -23.75
C VAL A 729 0.88 17.88 -22.87
N ARG A 730 1.12 16.58 -23.08
CA ARG A 730 2.18 15.82 -22.42
C ARG A 730 3.56 16.45 -22.62
N LYS A 731 3.89 16.83 -23.87
CA LYS A 731 5.19 17.46 -24.23
C LYS A 731 5.33 18.88 -23.68
N LYS A 732 4.24 19.66 -23.71
CA LYS A 732 4.14 21.06 -23.24
C LYS A 732 4.34 21.18 -21.73
N HIS A 733 3.70 20.30 -20.96
CA HIS A 733 3.70 20.33 -19.48
C HIS A 733 4.62 19.30 -18.82
N LYS A 734 5.27 18.42 -19.59
CA LYS A 734 6.13 17.31 -19.12
C LYS A 734 5.39 16.29 -18.24
N LEU A 735 4.08 16.12 -18.45
CA LEU A 735 3.25 15.16 -17.74
C LEU A 735 3.61 13.72 -18.17
N ARG A 736 3.31 12.76 -17.30
CA ARG A 736 3.41 11.32 -17.57
C ARG A 736 2.04 10.67 -17.45
N PHE A 737 1.56 10.07 -18.54
CA PHE A 737 0.28 9.36 -18.56
C PHE A 737 0.47 7.85 -18.56
N ALA A 738 -0.52 7.12 -18.06
CA ALA A 738 -0.64 5.68 -18.19
C ALA A 738 -2.04 5.34 -18.72
N TYR A 739 -2.17 4.24 -19.48
CA TYR A 739 -3.35 4.02 -20.31
C TYR A 739 -4.02 2.67 -20.00
N ARG A 740 -5.35 2.66 -19.83
CA ARG A 740 -6.20 1.45 -19.76
C ARG A 740 -7.21 1.49 -20.89
N THR A 741 -6.98 0.75 -21.98
CA THR A 741 -7.68 1.01 -23.24
C THR A 741 -8.10 -0.24 -24.00
N GLY A 742 -9.02 -0.05 -24.95
CA GLY A 742 -9.24 -0.97 -26.06
C GLY A 742 -8.18 -0.81 -27.16
N ALA A 743 -8.30 -1.60 -28.23
CA ALA A 743 -7.31 -1.64 -29.31
C ALA A 743 -7.23 -0.33 -30.12
N SER A 744 -8.38 0.29 -30.45
CA SER A 744 -8.45 1.48 -31.31
C SER A 744 -7.70 2.71 -30.78
N PHE A 745 -7.45 2.79 -29.46
CA PHE A 745 -6.58 3.82 -28.90
C PHE A 745 -5.11 3.62 -29.33
N VAL A 746 -4.61 2.38 -29.29
CA VAL A 746 -3.19 2.06 -29.56
C VAL A 746 -2.81 2.43 -30.99
N SER A 747 -3.63 2.06 -31.97
CA SER A 747 -3.40 2.42 -33.38
C SER A 747 -3.49 3.94 -33.61
N SER A 748 -4.41 4.63 -32.92
CA SER A 748 -4.54 6.11 -33.00
C SER A 748 -3.34 6.82 -32.37
N ARG A 749 -2.92 6.42 -31.17
CA ARG A 749 -1.79 6.96 -30.40
C ARG A 749 -0.42 6.71 -31.07
N LEU A 750 -0.32 5.69 -31.92
CA LEU A 750 0.86 5.37 -32.74
C LEU A 750 0.81 5.90 -34.17
N GLY A 751 -0.27 6.59 -34.57
CA GLY A 751 -0.40 7.11 -35.94
C GLY A 751 -0.47 6.02 -37.02
N ILE A 752 -1.00 4.84 -36.69
CA ILE A 752 -1.13 3.71 -37.62
C ILE A 752 -2.36 3.96 -38.52
N PRO A 753 -2.23 3.90 -39.86
CA PRO A 753 -3.36 4.02 -40.78
C PRO A 753 -4.30 2.82 -40.69
N GLU A 754 -5.53 2.97 -41.17
CA GLU A 754 -6.40 1.81 -41.38
C GLU A 754 -5.99 1.07 -42.67
N LYS A 755 -6.05 -0.25 -42.63
CA LYS A 755 -5.52 -1.15 -43.67
C LYS A 755 -6.55 -2.25 -43.94
N SER A 756 -6.97 -2.39 -45.19
CA SER A 756 -7.94 -3.41 -45.61
C SER A 756 -7.46 -4.84 -45.31
N ALA A 757 -8.41 -5.78 -45.25
CA ALA A 757 -8.11 -7.19 -45.06
C ALA A 757 -7.09 -7.71 -46.09
N ILE A 758 -6.12 -8.47 -45.60
CA ILE A 758 -4.97 -8.99 -46.35
C ILE A 758 -5.30 -10.40 -46.83
N LEU A 759 -5.26 -10.58 -48.15
CA LEU A 759 -5.37 -11.88 -48.81
C LEU A 759 -4.00 -12.57 -48.86
N PRO A 760 -3.92 -13.92 -48.90
CA PRO A 760 -2.64 -14.65 -48.89
C PRO A 760 -1.62 -14.16 -49.92
N ARG A 761 -2.10 -13.85 -51.13
CA ARG A 761 -1.32 -13.32 -52.28
C ARG A 761 -0.64 -11.96 -52.04
N GLN A 762 -0.91 -11.29 -50.92
CA GLN A 762 -0.33 -9.99 -50.56
C GLN A 762 0.76 -10.11 -49.48
N ILE A 763 1.04 -11.31 -48.97
CA ILE A 763 2.07 -11.54 -47.95
C ILE A 763 3.44 -11.66 -48.65
N PRO A 764 4.43 -10.79 -48.35
CA PRO A 764 5.76 -10.90 -48.94
C PRO A 764 6.43 -12.24 -48.60
N THR A 765 7.19 -12.81 -49.54
CA THR A 765 7.89 -14.12 -49.40
C THR A 765 7.00 -15.34 -49.11
N PHE A 766 5.67 -15.20 -49.03
CA PHE A 766 4.76 -16.33 -49.04
C PHE A 766 4.67 -16.90 -50.45
N GLU A 767 5.41 -17.97 -50.75
CA GLU A 767 5.18 -18.75 -51.96
C GLU A 767 3.85 -19.52 -51.86
N PRO A 768 2.86 -19.26 -52.74
CA PRO A 768 1.60 -20.02 -52.79
C PRO A 768 1.80 -21.46 -53.33
N THR A 769 3.04 -21.85 -53.61
CA THR A 769 3.44 -23.14 -54.19
C THR A 769 3.45 -24.27 -53.15
N ARG A 770 3.41 -23.96 -51.85
CA ARG A 770 3.20 -24.95 -50.78
C ARG A 770 1.87 -25.66 -51.01
N ARG A 771 1.93 -26.85 -51.62
CA ARG A 771 0.80 -27.76 -51.85
C ARG A 771 0.18 -28.34 -50.57
N THR A 772 0.48 -27.78 -49.39
CA THR A 772 -0.05 -28.26 -48.12
C THR A 772 -1.34 -27.55 -47.74
N GLY A 773 -2.15 -28.22 -46.92
CA GLY A 773 -3.41 -27.68 -46.40
C GLY A 773 -3.22 -26.54 -45.40
N GLY A 774 -4.27 -25.75 -45.18
CA GLY A 774 -4.40 -24.85 -44.04
C GLY A 774 -4.83 -25.61 -42.78
N LEU A 775 -4.34 -25.18 -41.61
CA LEU A 775 -4.73 -25.76 -40.32
C LEU A 775 -5.59 -24.78 -39.53
N ILE A 776 -6.79 -25.20 -39.14
CA ILE A 776 -7.71 -24.46 -38.29
C ILE A 776 -7.79 -25.18 -36.95
N ILE A 777 -7.59 -24.46 -35.84
CA ILE A 777 -7.77 -25.01 -34.48
C ILE A 777 -8.80 -24.20 -33.69
N ALA A 778 -9.72 -24.87 -32.99
CA ALA A 778 -10.82 -24.20 -32.28
C ALA A 778 -11.18 -24.88 -30.95
N GLY A 779 -10.61 -24.38 -29.85
CA GLY A 779 -10.77 -24.95 -28.51
C GLY A 779 -12.00 -24.48 -27.71
N SER A 780 -12.65 -23.39 -28.13
CA SER A 780 -13.72 -22.76 -27.36
C SER A 780 -15.13 -23.31 -27.67
N TYR A 781 -15.87 -23.67 -26.63
CA TYR A 781 -17.26 -24.17 -26.70
C TYR A 781 -18.33 -23.07 -26.59
N VAL A 782 -17.96 -21.78 -26.55
CA VAL A 782 -18.94 -20.69 -26.39
C VAL A 782 -19.89 -20.61 -27.60
N PRO A 783 -21.19 -20.31 -27.41
CA PRO A 783 -22.20 -20.48 -28.47
C PRO A 783 -21.87 -19.83 -29.82
N LYS A 784 -21.31 -18.61 -29.82
CA LYS A 784 -20.88 -17.92 -31.05
C LYS A 784 -19.73 -18.62 -31.76
N SER A 785 -18.76 -19.15 -31.01
CA SER A 785 -17.65 -19.92 -31.59
C SER A 785 -18.12 -21.28 -32.11
N THR A 786 -19.08 -21.92 -31.45
CA THR A 786 -19.73 -23.16 -31.93
C THR A 786 -20.48 -22.92 -33.23
N LYS A 787 -21.29 -21.85 -33.33
CA LYS A 787 -21.96 -21.45 -34.58
C LYS A 787 -20.98 -21.17 -35.73
N GLN A 788 -19.95 -20.35 -35.49
CA GLN A 788 -18.95 -20.01 -36.49
C GLN A 788 -18.23 -21.26 -37.05
N VAL A 789 -18.01 -22.28 -36.20
CA VAL A 789 -17.44 -23.57 -36.64
C VAL A 789 -18.48 -24.45 -37.34
N GLN A 790 -19.77 -24.36 -36.99
CA GLN A 790 -20.84 -25.05 -37.73
C GLN A 790 -21.02 -24.50 -39.15
N SER A 791 -21.01 -23.17 -39.35
CA SER A 791 -21.02 -22.56 -40.70
C SER A 791 -19.81 -23.02 -41.51
N LEU A 792 -18.59 -22.96 -40.92
CA LEU A 792 -17.36 -23.44 -41.55
C LEU A 792 -17.46 -24.89 -42.07
N ILE A 793 -17.98 -25.80 -41.25
CA ILE A 793 -18.16 -27.22 -41.62
C ILE A 793 -19.23 -27.37 -42.72
N GLN A 794 -20.33 -26.62 -42.63
CA GLN A 794 -21.42 -26.69 -43.62
C GLN A 794 -21.03 -26.13 -45.00
N ARG A 795 -20.27 -25.03 -45.04
CA ARG A 795 -19.88 -24.36 -46.29
C ARG A 795 -18.79 -25.10 -47.06
N LEU A 796 -17.76 -25.60 -46.37
CA LEU A 796 -16.65 -26.31 -47.00
C LEU A 796 -16.94 -27.81 -47.23
N GLY A 797 -17.71 -28.43 -46.33
CA GLY A 797 -18.12 -29.83 -46.47
C GLY A 797 -16.95 -30.76 -46.76
N GLY A 798 -17.00 -31.46 -47.90
CA GLY A 798 -16.00 -32.44 -48.30
C GLY A 798 -14.58 -31.89 -48.52
N SER A 799 -14.40 -30.58 -48.75
CA SER A 799 -13.06 -29.99 -48.92
C SER A 799 -12.32 -29.74 -47.60
N LEU A 800 -13.01 -29.82 -46.46
CA LEU A 800 -12.44 -29.68 -45.11
C LEU A 800 -12.41 -31.06 -44.45
N THR A 801 -11.28 -31.47 -43.88
CA THR A 801 -11.29 -32.57 -42.88
C THR A 801 -11.61 -31.99 -41.52
N THR A 802 -12.52 -32.64 -40.80
CA THR A 802 -12.83 -32.30 -39.40
C THR A 802 -12.37 -33.42 -38.48
N LEU A 803 -11.55 -33.08 -37.47
CA LEU A 803 -11.07 -33.99 -36.42
C LEU A 803 -11.48 -33.44 -35.06
N THR A 804 -12.19 -34.24 -34.26
CA THR A 804 -12.61 -33.86 -32.91
C THR A 804 -11.72 -34.49 -31.86
N VAL A 805 -11.19 -33.64 -30.97
CA VAL A 805 -10.50 -34.01 -29.74
C VAL A 805 -11.56 -34.18 -28.65
N GLU A 806 -11.96 -35.42 -28.41
CA GLU A 806 -12.96 -35.76 -27.40
C GLU A 806 -12.40 -35.60 -25.99
N VAL A 807 -12.69 -34.47 -25.34
CA VAL A 807 -12.22 -34.17 -23.98
C VAL A 807 -12.67 -35.23 -22.96
N PRO A 808 -13.89 -35.82 -23.02
CA PRO A 808 -14.25 -36.96 -22.17
C PRO A 808 -13.30 -38.17 -22.30
N VAL A 809 -12.83 -38.47 -23.51
CA VAL A 809 -11.92 -39.61 -23.75
C VAL A 809 -10.55 -39.32 -23.14
N LEU A 810 -10.01 -38.12 -23.36
CA LEU A 810 -8.75 -37.71 -22.74
C LEU A 810 -8.81 -37.67 -21.20
N LEU A 811 -9.97 -37.36 -20.61
CA LEU A 811 -10.19 -37.44 -19.16
C LEU A 811 -10.20 -38.87 -18.63
N VAL A 812 -10.64 -39.85 -19.42
CA VAL A 812 -10.52 -41.29 -19.09
C VAL A 812 -9.06 -41.76 -19.24
N GLU A 813 -8.35 -41.31 -20.27
CA GLU A 813 -6.92 -41.61 -20.43
C GLU A 813 -6.10 -41.02 -19.25
N LEU A 814 -6.35 -39.77 -18.85
CA LEU A 814 -5.64 -39.09 -17.76
C LEU A 814 -5.69 -39.82 -16.41
N ARG A 815 -6.73 -40.63 -16.15
CA ARG A 815 -6.80 -41.49 -14.94
C ARG A 815 -5.70 -42.56 -14.89
N ARG A 816 -5.08 -42.89 -16.03
CA ARG A 816 -4.01 -43.91 -16.17
C ARG A 816 -2.59 -43.35 -15.98
N TYR A 817 -2.44 -42.03 -15.87
CA TYR A 817 -1.14 -41.36 -15.85
C TYR A 817 -0.93 -40.49 -14.59
N PHE A 818 0.34 -40.26 -14.25
CA PHE A 818 0.72 -39.40 -13.12
C PHE A 818 0.39 -37.93 -13.39
N ASP A 819 0.64 -37.45 -14.61
CA ASP A 819 0.52 -36.04 -15.00
C ASP A 819 0.00 -35.85 -16.44
N ILE A 820 -0.47 -34.63 -16.76
CA ILE A 820 -0.99 -34.27 -18.09
C ILE A 820 0.11 -34.33 -19.17
N PRO A 821 1.31 -33.73 -19.01
CA PRO A 821 2.38 -33.83 -20.00
C PRO A 821 2.77 -35.25 -20.44
N THR A 822 2.81 -36.21 -19.50
CA THR A 822 3.08 -37.63 -19.81
C THR A 822 1.90 -38.27 -20.55
N MET A 823 0.67 -38.10 -20.08
CA MET A 823 -0.51 -38.59 -20.80
C MET A 823 -0.58 -38.07 -22.24
N LEU A 824 -0.34 -36.77 -22.46
CA LEU A 824 -0.41 -36.17 -23.80
C LEU A 824 0.63 -36.77 -24.75
N ARG A 825 1.81 -37.15 -24.26
CA ARG A 825 2.89 -37.80 -25.04
C ARG A 825 2.46 -39.19 -25.53
N ASP A 826 1.82 -39.94 -24.65
CA ASP A 826 1.58 -41.38 -24.80
C ASP A 826 0.14 -41.70 -25.24
N SER A 827 -0.71 -40.68 -25.42
CA SER A 827 -2.12 -40.81 -25.86
C SER A 827 -2.23 -41.34 -27.30
N PRO A 828 -2.82 -42.53 -27.51
CA PRO A 828 -3.03 -43.07 -28.86
C PRO A 828 -4.05 -42.24 -29.66
N VAL A 829 -5.01 -41.60 -29.00
CA VAL A 829 -6.02 -40.74 -29.64
C VAL A 829 -5.36 -39.50 -30.24
N LEU A 830 -4.45 -38.85 -29.52
CA LEU A 830 -3.71 -37.70 -30.06
C LEU A 830 -2.73 -38.11 -31.17
N GLN A 831 -2.15 -39.31 -31.09
CA GLN A 831 -1.28 -39.85 -32.13
C GLN A 831 -2.05 -40.13 -33.45
N ASP A 832 -3.27 -40.68 -33.40
CA ASP A 832 -4.14 -40.83 -34.59
C ASP A 832 -4.50 -39.47 -35.22
N ILE A 833 -4.92 -38.51 -34.39
CA ILE A 833 -5.29 -37.17 -34.84
C ILE A 833 -4.10 -36.46 -35.49
N VAL A 834 -2.89 -36.57 -34.91
CA VAL A 834 -1.65 -36.01 -35.50
C VAL A 834 -1.28 -36.70 -36.80
N ALA A 835 -1.40 -38.02 -36.90
CA ALA A 835 -1.10 -38.77 -38.11
C ALA A 835 -2.05 -38.40 -39.26
N ARG A 836 -3.36 -38.41 -39.01
CA ARG A 836 -4.39 -38.08 -40.01
C ARG A 836 -4.34 -36.62 -40.43
N ALA A 837 -4.19 -35.69 -39.49
CA ALA A 837 -3.98 -34.29 -39.81
C ALA A 837 -2.71 -34.06 -40.63
N SER A 838 -1.61 -34.78 -40.33
CA SER A 838 -0.38 -34.68 -41.14
C SER A 838 -0.59 -35.21 -42.56
N ALA A 839 -1.35 -36.30 -42.75
CA ALA A 839 -1.65 -36.86 -44.07
C ALA A 839 -2.52 -35.91 -44.92
N ASP A 840 -3.66 -35.46 -44.39
CA ASP A 840 -4.57 -34.57 -45.13
C ASP A 840 -3.93 -33.21 -45.44
N LEU A 841 -3.11 -32.67 -44.52
CA LEU A 841 -2.30 -31.48 -44.78
C LEU A 841 -1.22 -31.73 -45.85
N GLN A 842 -0.70 -32.96 -46.01
CA GLN A 842 0.28 -33.31 -47.04
C GLN A 842 -0.34 -33.40 -48.44
N ASP A 843 -1.59 -33.87 -48.52
CA ASP A 843 -2.39 -33.96 -49.75
C ASP A 843 -3.04 -32.61 -50.15
N GLY A 844 -2.78 -31.55 -49.39
CA GLY A 844 -3.23 -30.18 -49.68
C GLY A 844 -4.60 -29.81 -49.16
N LYS A 845 -5.25 -30.70 -48.41
CA LYS A 845 -6.60 -30.51 -47.87
C LYS A 845 -6.56 -29.69 -46.58
N ASP A 846 -7.44 -28.70 -46.46
CA ASP A 846 -7.54 -27.90 -45.24
C ASP A 846 -8.14 -28.76 -44.09
N VAL A 847 -7.60 -28.62 -42.87
CA VAL A 847 -7.93 -29.46 -41.71
C VAL A 847 -8.38 -28.59 -40.53
N LEU A 848 -9.58 -28.88 -40.02
CA LEU A 848 -10.11 -28.37 -38.75
C LEU A 848 -9.86 -29.39 -37.63
N VAL A 849 -9.14 -28.97 -36.59
CA VAL A 849 -9.03 -29.68 -35.32
C VAL A 849 -9.80 -28.91 -34.24
N MET A 850 -10.78 -29.54 -33.60
CA MET A 850 -11.55 -28.90 -32.54
C MET A 850 -11.75 -29.78 -31.32
N THR A 851 -11.94 -29.16 -30.16
CA THR A 851 -12.41 -29.85 -28.95
C THR A 851 -13.90 -30.20 -29.05
N SER A 852 -14.30 -31.29 -28.40
CA SER A 852 -15.71 -31.65 -28.14
C SER A 852 -16.52 -30.43 -27.67
N ARG A 853 -17.74 -30.26 -28.20
CA ARG A 853 -18.55 -29.04 -28.00
C ARG A 853 -19.51 -29.09 -26.80
N ASP A 854 -19.73 -30.28 -26.23
CA ASP A 854 -20.53 -30.43 -25.03
C ASP A 854 -19.78 -29.94 -23.78
N LEU A 855 -20.51 -29.34 -22.85
CA LEU A 855 -19.94 -28.80 -21.61
C LEU A 855 -19.63 -29.93 -20.62
N VAL A 856 -18.37 -30.36 -20.58
CA VAL A 856 -17.89 -31.33 -19.59
C VAL A 856 -17.75 -30.66 -18.21
N THR A 857 -18.73 -30.90 -17.33
CA THR A 857 -18.70 -30.44 -15.93
C THR A 857 -18.18 -31.53 -14.99
N LEU A 858 -17.78 -31.13 -13.78
CA LEU A 858 -17.45 -32.10 -12.70
C LEU A 858 -18.58 -33.10 -12.46
N ASP A 859 -19.84 -32.70 -12.56
CA ASP A 859 -20.99 -33.59 -12.34
C ASP A 859 -21.09 -34.68 -13.42
N SER A 860 -20.80 -34.33 -14.68
CA SER A 860 -20.66 -35.34 -15.75
C SER A 860 -19.46 -36.27 -15.53
N VAL A 861 -18.30 -35.75 -15.08
CA VAL A 861 -17.12 -36.55 -14.75
C VAL A 861 -17.36 -37.49 -13.55
N ASN A 862 -18.19 -37.07 -12.59
CA ASN A 862 -18.62 -37.87 -11.44
C ASN A 862 -19.61 -38.98 -11.86
N SER A 863 -20.50 -38.73 -12.83
CA SER A 863 -21.40 -39.76 -13.36
C SER A 863 -20.67 -40.92 -14.06
N TRP A 864 -19.42 -40.69 -14.49
CA TRP A 864 -18.53 -41.69 -15.07
C TRP A 864 -17.55 -42.31 -14.06
N ALA A 865 -17.74 -42.09 -12.75
CA ALA A 865 -16.76 -42.47 -11.72
C ALA A 865 -17.21 -43.66 -10.85
N SER A 866 -16.86 -44.87 -11.27
CA SER A 866 -16.59 -45.97 -10.33
C SER A 866 -15.11 -45.90 -9.88
N GLU A 867 -14.89 -45.76 -8.58
CA GLU A 867 -13.65 -46.13 -7.84
C GLU A 867 -12.30 -45.77 -8.52
N SER A 868 -11.92 -44.48 -8.53
CA SER A 868 -10.53 -44.07 -8.80
C SER A 868 -10.12 -42.85 -7.99
N SER A 869 -9.00 -42.94 -7.25
CA SER A 869 -8.62 -42.05 -6.14
C SER A 869 -7.98 -40.70 -6.51
N LYS A 870 -8.19 -40.18 -7.73
CA LYS A 870 -7.62 -38.91 -8.20
C LYS A 870 -8.73 -37.91 -8.53
N GLN A 871 -8.90 -36.89 -7.69
CA GLN A 871 -9.95 -35.88 -7.86
C GLN A 871 -9.57 -34.89 -8.97
N ILE A 872 -10.29 -34.95 -10.09
CA ILE A 872 -10.14 -34.04 -11.24
C ILE A 872 -10.83 -32.71 -10.91
N THR A 873 -10.21 -31.57 -11.27
CA THR A 873 -10.79 -30.23 -11.10
C THR A 873 -11.26 -29.61 -12.43
N ASN A 874 -12.09 -28.56 -12.37
CA ASN A 874 -12.43 -27.76 -13.56
C ASN A 874 -11.20 -27.12 -14.22
N LEU A 875 -10.12 -26.89 -13.48
CA LEU A 875 -8.88 -26.33 -14.02
C LEU A 875 -8.14 -27.37 -14.85
N ASP A 876 -8.12 -28.64 -14.41
CA ASP A 876 -7.54 -29.76 -15.17
C ASP A 876 -8.26 -29.96 -16.50
N ILE A 877 -9.59 -29.86 -16.54
CA ILE A 877 -10.39 -30.01 -17.78
C ILE A 877 -10.02 -28.93 -18.81
N ASN A 878 -9.93 -27.67 -18.38
CA ASN A 878 -9.54 -26.56 -19.26
C ASN A 878 -8.07 -26.67 -19.72
N ASN A 879 -7.15 -26.97 -18.80
CA ASN A 879 -5.73 -27.17 -19.09
C ASN A 879 -5.51 -28.34 -20.05
N LEU A 880 -6.24 -29.44 -19.88
CA LEU A 880 -6.21 -30.62 -20.75
C LEU A 880 -6.62 -30.27 -22.18
N ALA A 881 -7.76 -29.59 -22.35
CA ALA A 881 -8.28 -29.20 -23.66
C ALA A 881 -7.32 -28.26 -24.42
N ALA A 882 -6.73 -27.28 -23.73
CA ALA A 882 -5.74 -26.37 -24.31
C ALA A 882 -4.43 -27.10 -24.67
N ASN A 883 -3.86 -27.86 -23.74
CA ASN A 883 -2.59 -28.56 -23.96
C ASN A 883 -2.70 -29.69 -25.00
N ALA A 884 -3.87 -30.29 -25.21
CA ALA A 884 -4.10 -31.24 -26.31
C ALA A 884 -3.99 -30.58 -27.69
N LEU A 885 -4.56 -29.39 -27.89
CA LEU A 885 -4.40 -28.64 -29.15
C LEU A 885 -2.95 -28.18 -29.36
N VAL A 886 -2.28 -27.72 -28.30
CA VAL A 886 -0.83 -27.41 -28.31
C VAL A 886 0.00 -28.63 -28.67
N HIS A 887 -0.32 -29.80 -28.11
CA HIS A 887 0.35 -31.06 -28.42
C HIS A 887 0.20 -31.41 -29.90
N ILE A 888 -1.01 -31.33 -30.46
CA ILE A 888 -1.25 -31.63 -31.88
C ILE A 888 -0.42 -30.69 -32.77
N VAL A 889 -0.51 -29.37 -32.55
CA VAL A 889 0.30 -28.38 -33.28
C VAL A 889 1.80 -28.67 -33.14
N ARG A 890 2.27 -29.14 -31.97
CA ARG A 890 3.67 -29.53 -31.75
C ARG A 890 4.11 -30.77 -32.50
N HIS A 891 3.26 -31.79 -32.68
CA HIS A 891 3.68 -33.10 -33.23
C HIS A 891 3.32 -33.34 -34.71
N LEU A 892 2.55 -32.44 -35.35
CA LEU A 892 2.37 -32.45 -36.81
C LEU A 892 3.69 -32.48 -37.58
N ASN A 893 3.87 -33.44 -38.49
CA ASN A 893 5.12 -33.57 -39.26
C ASN A 893 5.17 -32.64 -40.49
N VAL A 894 4.03 -32.06 -40.88
CA VAL A 894 3.86 -31.23 -42.08
C VAL A 894 3.61 -29.78 -41.68
N CYS A 895 4.30 -28.84 -42.33
CA CYS A 895 4.04 -27.40 -42.15
C CYS A 895 2.79 -27.00 -42.96
N PRO A 896 1.73 -26.49 -42.32
CA PRO A 896 0.54 -26.05 -43.03
C PRO A 896 0.80 -24.77 -43.83
N ARG A 897 -0.12 -24.43 -44.72
CA ARG A 897 -0.12 -23.20 -45.51
C ARG A 897 -0.36 -21.95 -44.66
N TYR A 898 -1.24 -22.07 -43.66
CA TYR A 898 -1.48 -21.09 -42.60
C TYR A 898 -1.97 -21.82 -41.35
N LEU A 899 -1.90 -21.16 -40.19
CA LEU A 899 -2.52 -21.63 -38.94
C LEU A 899 -3.55 -20.59 -38.48
N LEU A 900 -4.83 -20.96 -38.42
CA LEU A 900 -5.91 -20.14 -37.86
C LEU A 900 -6.28 -20.69 -36.47
N ALA A 901 -6.05 -19.92 -35.42
CA ALA A 901 -6.40 -20.29 -34.05
C ALA A 901 -7.60 -19.48 -33.55
N LYS A 902 -8.68 -20.17 -33.15
CA LYS A 902 -9.97 -19.57 -32.78
C LYS A 902 -10.21 -19.56 -31.27
N GLY A 903 -10.35 -18.35 -30.71
CA GLY A 903 -10.61 -18.06 -29.31
C GLY A 903 -9.33 -17.70 -28.55
N GLY A 904 -9.41 -16.71 -27.64
CA GLY A 904 -8.24 -16.05 -27.02
C GLY A 904 -7.17 -17.02 -26.50
N VAL A 905 -7.49 -17.84 -25.51
CA VAL A 905 -6.55 -18.84 -24.94
C VAL A 905 -5.97 -19.75 -26.03
N THR A 906 -6.80 -20.29 -26.92
CA THR A 906 -6.34 -21.13 -28.04
C THR A 906 -5.37 -20.40 -28.98
N SER A 907 -5.57 -19.10 -29.21
CA SER A 907 -4.66 -18.27 -30.03
C SER A 907 -3.36 -17.91 -29.30
N SER A 908 -3.42 -17.63 -27.99
CA SER A 908 -2.23 -17.49 -27.13
C SER A 908 -1.37 -18.74 -27.25
N ASP A 909 -1.96 -19.88 -26.90
CA ASP A 909 -1.21 -21.10 -26.66
C ASP A 909 -0.71 -21.70 -27.98
N ALA A 910 -1.39 -21.42 -29.10
CA ALA A 910 -0.86 -21.66 -30.43
C ALA A 910 0.43 -20.88 -30.70
N ALA A 911 0.46 -19.58 -30.42
CA ALA A 911 1.63 -18.73 -30.62
C ALA A 911 2.78 -19.10 -29.66
N THR A 912 2.50 -19.15 -28.36
CA THR A 912 3.49 -19.23 -27.27
C THR A 912 3.97 -20.66 -27.00
N ALA A 913 3.09 -21.66 -27.07
CA ALA A 913 3.39 -23.03 -26.66
C ALA A 913 3.44 -24.01 -27.86
N GLY A 914 2.53 -23.84 -28.82
CA GLY A 914 2.37 -24.65 -30.04
C GLY A 914 3.48 -24.40 -31.06
N ILE A 915 3.66 -23.15 -31.48
CA ILE A 915 4.78 -22.71 -32.31
C ILE A 915 5.98 -22.28 -31.44
N ALA A 916 5.73 -21.60 -30.32
CA ALA A 916 6.74 -20.83 -29.56
C ALA A 916 7.47 -19.79 -30.41
N ILE A 917 6.69 -18.94 -31.06
CA ILE A 917 7.13 -17.61 -31.50
C ILE A 917 7.56 -16.84 -30.25
N LYS A 918 8.79 -16.31 -30.20
CA LYS A 918 9.21 -15.31 -29.19
C LYS A 918 8.83 -13.90 -29.64
N ARG A 919 8.94 -13.65 -30.94
CA ARG A 919 8.74 -12.35 -31.62
C ARG A 919 8.03 -12.56 -32.96
N ALA A 920 6.92 -11.88 -33.20
CA ALA A 920 6.29 -11.81 -34.52
C ALA A 920 5.99 -10.36 -34.92
N LYS A 921 5.90 -10.12 -36.23
CA LYS A 921 5.39 -8.88 -36.79
C LYS A 921 3.89 -9.03 -37.11
N VAL A 922 3.09 -8.07 -36.71
CA VAL A 922 1.66 -7.99 -37.08
C VAL A 922 1.58 -7.43 -38.50
N LEU A 923 1.13 -8.22 -39.47
CA LEU A 923 1.08 -7.78 -40.88
C LEU A 923 -0.14 -6.88 -41.16
N GLY A 924 -1.20 -7.02 -40.36
CA GLY A 924 -2.52 -6.42 -40.54
C GLY A 924 -3.59 -7.43 -40.17
N GLN A 925 -4.75 -7.37 -40.84
CA GLN A 925 -5.92 -8.19 -40.53
C GLN A 925 -6.26 -9.17 -41.67
N ALA A 926 -6.81 -10.34 -41.33
CA ALA A 926 -7.44 -11.26 -42.29
C ALA A 926 -8.93 -10.94 -42.51
N ALA A 927 -9.57 -10.34 -41.51
CA ALA A 927 -10.92 -9.77 -41.52
C ALA A 927 -11.00 -8.70 -40.40
N PRO A 928 -12.00 -7.79 -40.39
CA PRO A 928 -12.15 -6.76 -39.37
C PRO A 928 -11.97 -7.28 -37.93
N GLY A 929 -10.87 -6.87 -37.28
CA GLY A 929 -10.53 -7.30 -35.92
C GLY A 929 -9.95 -8.73 -35.76
N VAL A 930 -9.45 -9.34 -36.84
CA VAL A 930 -8.77 -10.65 -36.87
C VAL A 930 -7.31 -10.47 -37.32
N PRO A 931 -6.34 -10.24 -36.41
CA PRO A 931 -4.95 -9.94 -36.79
C PRO A 931 -4.17 -11.14 -37.33
N ILE A 932 -3.21 -10.86 -38.22
CA ILE A 932 -2.26 -11.82 -38.81
C ILE A 932 -0.87 -11.56 -38.22
N TRP A 933 -0.30 -12.57 -37.59
CA TRP A 933 1.07 -12.57 -37.07
C TRP A 933 2.00 -13.34 -38.01
N TRP A 934 3.24 -12.88 -38.12
CA TRP A 934 4.27 -13.47 -38.98
C TRP A 934 5.64 -13.40 -38.28
N CYS A 935 6.22 -14.56 -37.96
CA CYS A 935 7.64 -14.67 -37.66
C CYS A 935 8.38 -15.06 -38.94
N GLN A 936 9.28 -14.20 -39.44
CA GLN A 936 10.10 -14.49 -40.61
C GLN A 936 11.32 -15.34 -40.25
N ARG A 937 12.02 -14.99 -39.16
CA ARG A 937 13.18 -15.68 -38.60
C ARG A 937 13.23 -15.41 -37.10
N GLU A 938 13.70 -16.37 -36.32
CA GLU A 938 14.11 -16.13 -34.94
C GLU A 938 15.60 -15.77 -34.87
N GLU A 939 15.97 -14.95 -33.90
CA GLU A 939 17.36 -14.72 -33.49
C GLU A 939 17.66 -15.56 -32.23
N ASP A 940 18.92 -15.94 -32.03
CA ASP A 940 19.37 -16.77 -30.89
C ASP A 940 19.45 -15.97 -29.57
N PHE A 941 18.33 -15.34 -29.18
CA PHE A 941 18.15 -14.76 -27.85
C PHE A 941 18.29 -15.86 -26.79
N LYS A 942 19.27 -15.70 -25.90
CA LYS A 942 19.59 -16.65 -24.83
C LYS A 942 18.38 -16.88 -23.94
N SER A 943 17.95 -18.14 -23.81
CA SER A 943 16.95 -18.55 -22.83
C SER A 943 17.61 -18.75 -21.45
N GLN A 944 18.06 -17.67 -20.80
CA GLN A 944 18.59 -17.76 -19.43
C GLN A 944 17.44 -17.84 -18.41
N ASP A 945 16.88 -19.04 -18.30
CA ASP A 945 16.97 -19.89 -17.10
C ASP A 945 15.78 -20.88 -16.96
N GLN A 946 14.68 -20.69 -17.71
CA GLN A 946 13.48 -21.55 -17.60
C GLN A 946 12.92 -22.07 -18.95
N GLY A 947 13.56 -23.09 -19.52
CA GLY A 947 12.88 -24.09 -20.36
C GLY A 947 12.28 -23.65 -21.72
N GLY A 948 12.70 -22.51 -22.28
CA GLY A 948 12.17 -21.99 -23.55
C GLY A 948 12.22 -23.00 -24.71
N ARG A 949 11.08 -23.23 -25.37
CA ARG A 949 10.95 -24.18 -26.49
C ARG A 949 11.52 -23.59 -27.78
N LYS A 950 12.15 -24.42 -28.63
CA LYS A 950 12.51 -24.01 -29.99
C LYS A 950 11.25 -23.71 -30.82
N VAL A 951 11.32 -22.65 -31.62
CA VAL A 951 10.28 -22.25 -32.58
C VAL A 951 10.05 -23.37 -33.57
N LYS A 952 8.79 -23.75 -33.80
CA LYS A 952 8.47 -24.89 -34.68
C LYS A 952 8.57 -24.54 -36.17
N TRP A 953 7.95 -23.45 -36.58
CA TRP A 953 7.87 -23.00 -37.96
C TRP A 953 8.03 -21.49 -38.04
N THR A 954 8.87 -21.03 -38.96
CA THR A 954 8.95 -19.64 -39.43
C THR A 954 8.29 -19.55 -40.81
N GLU A 955 8.02 -18.32 -41.28
CA GLU A 955 7.39 -18.07 -42.59
C GLU A 955 6.07 -18.84 -42.74
N LEU A 956 5.25 -18.72 -41.69
CA LEU A 956 3.91 -19.26 -41.57
C LEU A 956 2.97 -18.13 -41.12
N PRO A 957 1.88 -17.83 -41.87
CA PRO A 957 0.86 -16.91 -41.40
C PRO A 957 0.10 -17.52 -40.21
N LEU A 958 0.12 -16.84 -39.07
CA LEU A 958 -0.66 -17.18 -37.89
C LEU A 958 -1.84 -16.20 -37.76
N ILE A 959 -3.04 -16.68 -38.05
CA ILE A 959 -4.29 -15.90 -37.98
C ILE A 959 -4.87 -16.06 -36.56
N ILE A 960 -4.86 -14.96 -35.80
CA ILE A 960 -5.39 -14.88 -34.45
C ILE A 960 -6.87 -14.50 -34.54
N PHE A 961 -7.78 -15.46 -34.41
CA PHE A 961 -9.22 -15.21 -34.55
C PHE A 961 -9.89 -15.11 -33.17
N PRO A 962 -10.37 -13.93 -32.74
CA PRO A 962 -10.95 -13.72 -31.41
C PRO A 962 -12.18 -14.58 -31.12
N GLY A 963 -12.51 -14.73 -29.83
CA GLY A 963 -13.76 -15.38 -29.42
C GLY A 963 -15.02 -14.66 -29.88
N ASN A 964 -15.00 -13.31 -29.80
CA ASN A 964 -16.21 -12.46 -29.79
C ASN A 964 -16.28 -11.44 -30.96
N VAL A 965 -15.65 -11.75 -32.09
CA VAL A 965 -15.54 -10.91 -33.30
C VAL A 965 -16.12 -11.65 -34.51
N GLY A 966 -16.54 -10.90 -35.53
CA GLY A 966 -17.29 -11.39 -36.69
C GLY A 966 -18.77 -11.63 -36.40
N ASP A 967 -19.52 -12.03 -37.41
CA ASP A 967 -20.88 -12.59 -37.34
C ASP A 967 -20.80 -14.14 -37.23
N ASP A 968 -21.88 -14.86 -37.58
CA ASP A 968 -21.90 -16.33 -37.54
C ASP A 968 -21.16 -16.98 -38.74
N ASP A 969 -20.81 -16.24 -39.78
CA ASP A 969 -20.21 -16.73 -41.03
C ASP A 969 -18.73 -16.34 -41.23
N SER A 970 -18.28 -15.26 -40.57
CA SER A 970 -16.95 -14.65 -40.71
C SER A 970 -15.75 -15.62 -40.58
N LEU A 971 -15.91 -16.75 -39.89
CA LEU A 971 -14.86 -17.79 -39.83
C LEU A 971 -14.73 -18.57 -41.13
N ALA A 972 -15.85 -18.90 -41.77
CA ALA A 972 -15.88 -19.55 -43.07
C ALA A 972 -15.36 -18.60 -44.17
N ASP A 973 -15.74 -17.31 -44.13
CA ASP A 973 -15.26 -16.32 -45.10
C ASP A 973 -13.73 -16.16 -45.07
N VAL A 974 -13.13 -16.14 -43.87
CA VAL A 974 -11.67 -16.09 -43.73
C VAL A 974 -11.02 -17.39 -44.25
N VAL A 975 -11.57 -18.56 -43.92
CA VAL A 975 -10.99 -19.82 -44.44
C VAL A 975 -11.10 -19.91 -45.95
N GLU A 976 -12.27 -19.61 -46.55
CA GLU A 976 -12.47 -19.65 -48.01
C GLU A 976 -11.57 -18.68 -48.77
N GLN A 977 -11.24 -17.51 -48.19
CA GLN A 977 -10.28 -16.55 -48.77
C GLN A 977 -8.81 -17.02 -48.65
N TRP A 978 -8.53 -18.00 -47.79
CA TRP A 978 -7.18 -18.55 -47.52
C TRP A 978 -7.00 -20.00 -48.01
N THR A 979 -8.08 -20.65 -48.47
CA THR A 979 -8.05 -21.82 -49.35
C THR A 979 -7.62 -21.39 -50.75
N LEU A 980 -6.44 -21.84 -51.19
CA LEU A 980 -6.03 -21.69 -52.59
C LEU A 980 -6.84 -22.67 -53.44
N ARG A 981 -7.48 -22.17 -54.50
CA ARG A 981 -8.19 -22.94 -55.54
C ARG A 981 -7.45 -22.81 -56.87
#